data_AF-A0A084VP10-F1
#
_entry.id   AF-A0A084VP10-F1
#
_cell.length_a   1.000
_cell.length_b   1.000
_cell.length_c   1.000
_cell.angle_alpha   90.00
_cell.angle_beta   90.00
_cell.angle_gamma   90.00
#
_symmetry.space_group_name_H-M   'P 1'
#
loop_
_entity.id
_entity.type
_entity.pdbx_description
1 polymer ?
#
loop_
_entity_poly.entity_id
_entity_poly.type
_entity_poly.pdbx_seq_one_letter_code
_entity_poly.pdbx_strand_id
1 'polypeptide(L)'
;MEKKLEDSLFSGAAEADYKAKDSDVFDECIPLVQSTYSEDQLNDKEEPFSVVEQFTTSQPVKSTNNVVLEDEVESDYMNPYVSIRQEKEKSYIHEESAATALTREPVQPTPEAEEISAAPACNISNVVESVSVPSMPDAAKECIQIEQIFKDYGLVESLIYWRDVKKSGVVFGGGLALLLAMSLFSLISVFSYLSLLLLFGTISFRIYKNVLQAVQKTSEGHPFKEYLDMDLTLSQEKVQQLATVAVAHVNSVLTGLRRLFLVEDLVDSIKFGVLLYWLTYVGAIFNGITCVMIGDYRKVRHEAYSCKMSKPQSDVDKRKQISVRGIAQLEDVNEIKKDFNRHLHYTLVKDRNVATVRDYYFALAHTVKDHLVSRWIRTQQYYYEKDPKRVYYLSLEYYMGRSLQNTMINLGIQTACDEAMYQIGLDIEELEEMEEDAGLGNGGLGRLAACFLDSMATLGMPAYGYGIRYEYGIFAQKIRNGEQVEEPDDWLRYGNPWEKARPEYMIPIHFYGRVIDTPEGKKWVDTQTVFAMPYDNPVPGYGNNVVNTLRLWSAKSPIDFNLKFFNDGDYIQAVLDRNLAENISRVLYPNDNFFEGKELRLKQEYFMCAATLQDIVRRYKASKFGSRDAVRTSFDDFPNKVAIQLNDTHPSLAIPELMRILLDDEKLSWDKAWDIVVRTCAYTNHTVLPEALERWPVSMLQSILPRHLEIIYHINFLHLQEVEKRFPGDFGRMRSLSLVEEDGEKRINMANLSIVGSHAVNGVAAIHSEIIKKDIFKSFFEMTPEKFQNKTNGITPRRWLLLCNPGLSDLIAEKIGDQWPVHLEQLQQLKKWSKDPTFQRAVARVKQENKLKLAQLLEKDYGVKVNPASMFDIQVKRIHEYKRQLLNCLHIITLYNRIKRDPTANFTPRTIMIGGKAAPGYYIAKQIIKLICAVGNVVNNDPIVGDKLKVIFLENYRVTLAEKIMPAADLSEQISTAGTEASGTGNMKFQLNGALTIGTLDGANVEMAEEMGNENIFIFGMTVEEVEDLKCRGYNAYDYYNSNPDIKQCVDQIQGGFFSPGNPHEFQDLANVLLKYDRYYLFADFESYIKTQDRVSAVYQDQPKWLEMSINNIATSGKFSSDRTIAEYAREIWGIEPSWEKLPNPGVAK
;
A
#
# COMPACT_ATOMS: atom_id res chain seq x y z
N MET A 1 47.71 -34.08 16.28
CA MET A 1 48.48 -33.15 17.12
C MET A 1 47.54 -32.70 18.22
N GLU A 2 47.64 -33.18 19.47
CA GLU A 2 48.79 -33.17 20.40
C GLU A 2 49.13 -31.77 20.94
N LYS A 3 49.59 -31.60 22.18
CA LYS A 3 49.43 -32.36 23.45
C LYS A 3 50.13 -31.52 24.55
N LYS A 4 49.54 -31.40 25.74
CA LYS A 4 50.13 -30.98 27.04
C LYS A 4 49.00 -31.12 28.08
N LEU A 5 49.00 -32.00 29.09
CA LEU A 5 50.06 -32.57 29.96
C LEU A 5 50.82 -31.52 30.80
N GLU A 6 50.96 -31.66 32.12
CA GLU A 6 50.32 -32.60 33.09
C GLU A 6 50.49 -32.08 34.54
N ASP A 7 50.13 -32.91 35.54
CA ASP A 7 50.44 -32.81 36.99
C ASP A 7 49.69 -31.77 37.87
N SER A 8 49.29 -32.06 39.13
CA SER A 8 49.26 -33.35 39.86
C SER A 8 48.20 -33.41 40.98
N LEU A 9 47.45 -34.52 41.01
CA LEU A 9 47.14 -35.40 42.14
C LEU A 9 47.33 -34.91 43.60
N PHE A 10 46.30 -35.09 44.45
CA PHE A 10 46.28 -36.14 45.50
C PHE A 10 44.86 -36.42 46.07
N SER A 11 44.70 -37.59 46.71
CA SER A 11 43.49 -38.15 47.36
C SER A 11 43.12 -37.47 48.71
N GLY A 12 41.97 -37.72 49.35
CA GLY A 12 40.92 -38.73 49.13
C GLY A 12 39.74 -38.60 50.12
N ALA A 13 38.90 -39.63 50.24
CA ALA A 13 37.59 -39.56 50.92
C ALA A 13 37.53 -40.24 52.31
N ALA A 14 36.56 -39.81 53.14
CA ALA A 14 35.95 -40.56 54.25
C ALA A 14 34.56 -39.95 54.60
N GLU A 15 33.66 -40.74 55.21
CA GLU A 15 32.28 -40.38 55.55
C GLU A 15 32.03 -40.35 57.08
N ALA A 16 30.82 -39.90 57.47
CA ALA A 16 30.08 -40.22 58.71
C ALA A 16 30.53 -39.61 60.06
N ASP A 17 29.67 -39.41 61.09
CA ASP A 17 28.20 -39.16 61.20
C ASP A 17 27.87 -38.80 62.70
N TYR A 18 26.59 -38.55 63.04
CA TYR A 18 25.91 -38.56 64.38
C TYR A 18 25.88 -37.32 65.32
N LYS A 19 24.65 -36.76 65.48
CA LYS A 19 23.87 -36.39 66.70
C LYS A 19 24.46 -35.37 67.73
N ALA A 20 23.79 -34.26 68.09
CA ALA A 20 22.54 -34.05 68.89
C ALA A 20 22.75 -34.18 70.43
N LYS A 21 22.00 -33.53 71.35
CA LYS A 21 20.67 -32.85 71.33
C LYS A 21 20.46 -31.91 72.57
N ASP A 22 19.28 -31.27 72.67
CA ASP A 22 18.60 -30.67 73.86
C ASP A 22 19.06 -29.25 74.33
N SER A 23 18.24 -28.36 74.93
CA SER A 23 16.84 -28.38 75.49
C SER A 23 16.18 -26.97 75.34
N ASP A 24 14.93 -26.79 74.87
CA ASP A 24 13.62 -26.76 75.60
C ASP A 24 13.49 -25.62 76.67
N VAL A 25 12.38 -24.88 76.89
CA VAL A 25 10.90 -25.05 76.69
C VAL A 25 10.23 -23.63 76.90
N PHE A 26 9.05 -23.20 76.36
CA PHE A 26 8.02 -23.83 75.51
C PHE A 26 7.57 -22.98 74.26
N ASP A 27 6.37 -22.37 74.00
CA ASP A 27 5.12 -22.01 74.73
C ASP A 27 3.88 -21.85 73.76
N GLU A 28 2.71 -21.37 74.25
CA GLU A 28 1.33 -21.48 73.70
C GLU A 28 0.55 -20.12 73.53
N CYS A 29 -0.60 -19.93 72.84
CA CYS A 29 -1.50 -20.78 72.01
C CYS A 29 -2.36 -19.97 70.98
N ILE A 30 -3.22 -20.63 70.18
CA ILE A 30 -4.08 -20.12 69.06
C ILE A 30 -5.54 -20.63 69.23
N PRO A 31 -6.64 -19.86 68.99
CA PRO A 31 -7.46 -20.08 67.76
C PRO A 31 -8.38 -18.94 67.22
N LEU A 32 -8.99 -19.28 66.08
CA LEU A 32 -9.93 -18.59 65.18
C LEU A 32 -11.42 -18.47 65.64
N VAL A 33 -12.14 -17.52 65.02
CA VAL A 33 -13.58 -17.58 64.55
C VAL A 33 -14.76 -17.19 65.49
N GLN A 34 -15.78 -16.58 64.85
CA GLN A 34 -17.23 -16.42 65.18
C GLN A 34 -17.79 -15.23 66.02
N SER A 35 -18.36 -14.26 65.28
CA SER A 35 -19.74 -13.71 65.33
C SER A 35 -20.54 -13.40 66.63
N THR A 36 -21.43 -12.41 66.48
CA THR A 36 -22.69 -12.08 67.20
C THR A 36 -22.72 -10.95 68.25
N TYR A 37 -23.55 -9.94 67.94
CA TYR A 37 -24.45 -9.10 68.75
C TYR A 37 -24.12 -8.68 70.19
N SER A 38 -24.27 -7.36 70.42
CA SER A 38 -24.92 -6.61 71.53
C SER A 38 -24.23 -5.21 71.55
N GLU A 39 -24.86 -4.02 71.47
CA GLU A 39 -26.03 -3.46 72.20
C GLU A 39 -25.84 -3.57 73.74
N ASP A 40 -26.16 -2.58 74.58
CA ASP A 40 -27.17 -1.51 74.50
C ASP A 40 -26.79 -0.34 75.46
N GLN A 41 -27.57 0.76 75.46
CA GLN A 41 -27.75 1.78 76.53
C GLN A 41 -26.72 2.92 76.67
N LEU A 42 -27.11 4.19 76.99
CA LEU A 42 -28.44 4.81 77.18
C LEU A 42 -28.38 6.36 77.07
N ASN A 43 -29.38 6.98 76.42
CA ASN A 43 -29.83 8.40 76.53
C ASN A 43 -28.81 9.57 76.26
N ASP A 44 -29.23 10.82 75.95
CA ASP A 44 -30.52 11.50 76.17
C ASP A 44 -30.78 12.65 75.15
N LYS A 45 -32.05 13.11 75.04
CA LYS A 45 -32.56 14.41 74.48
C LYS A 45 -32.77 14.65 72.96
N GLU A 46 -33.99 14.32 72.55
CA GLU A 46 -35.06 15.23 72.04
C GLU A 46 -34.87 16.18 70.83
N GLU A 47 -35.82 16.01 69.89
CA GLU A 47 -36.23 16.79 68.70
C GLU A 47 -37.21 17.97 69.09
N PRO A 48 -38.05 18.65 68.23
CA PRO A 48 -38.33 18.51 66.77
C PRO A 48 -38.53 19.80 65.90
N PHE A 49 -38.72 19.59 64.57
CA PHE A 49 -39.58 20.28 63.56
C PHE A 49 -39.68 21.84 63.37
N SER A 50 -38.98 22.35 62.34
CA SER A 50 -39.50 22.93 61.05
C SER A 50 -40.40 24.20 60.91
N VAL A 51 -40.36 24.79 59.68
CA VAL A 51 -41.46 25.43 58.87
C VAL A 51 -41.61 26.99 58.76
N VAL A 52 -41.38 27.51 57.52
CA VAL A 52 -42.13 28.56 56.74
C VAL A 52 -41.88 30.11 56.86
N GLU A 53 -41.48 30.72 55.72
CA GLU A 53 -41.84 32.06 55.12
C GLU A 53 -41.51 33.41 55.83
N GLN A 54 -41.48 34.63 55.23
CA GLN A 54 -41.64 35.16 53.83
C GLN A 54 -41.03 36.60 53.69
N PHE A 55 -40.58 37.01 52.48
CA PHE A 55 -40.37 38.40 51.94
C PHE A 55 -39.47 39.41 52.75
N THR A 56 -39.08 40.64 52.32
CA THR A 56 -39.54 41.58 51.25
C THR A 56 -38.46 42.62 50.78
N THR A 57 -38.44 42.99 49.48
CA THR A 57 -38.10 44.31 48.84
C THR A 57 -36.75 45.08 48.94
N SER A 58 -36.25 45.44 47.72
CA SER A 58 -35.75 46.75 47.21
C SER A 58 -34.41 47.43 47.62
N GLN A 59 -33.45 47.46 46.66
CA GLN A 59 -32.89 48.62 45.89
C GLN A 59 -32.71 50.04 46.52
N PRO A 60 -31.88 50.94 45.92
CA PRO A 60 -30.57 50.79 45.21
C PRO A 60 -29.58 51.97 45.52
N VAL A 61 -28.43 52.10 44.83
CA VAL A 61 -27.78 53.40 44.42
C VAL A 61 -26.55 53.19 43.49
N LYS A 62 -26.11 54.23 42.76
CA LYS A 62 -24.89 54.27 41.90
C LYS A 62 -23.95 55.42 42.31
N SER A 63 -22.62 55.26 42.20
CA SER A 63 -21.64 56.34 41.84
C SER A 63 -20.17 55.84 41.83
N THR A 64 -19.49 55.75 40.68
CA THR A 64 -18.44 56.68 40.13
C THR A 64 -16.97 56.46 40.56
N ASN A 65 -16.14 56.12 39.55
CA ASN A 65 -14.81 56.67 39.20
C ASN A 65 -13.59 56.58 40.14
N ASN A 66 -12.53 55.99 39.55
CA ASN A 66 -11.13 56.47 39.47
C ASN A 66 -10.00 55.89 40.36
N VAL A 67 -9.06 55.23 39.66
CA VAL A 67 -7.59 55.45 39.67
C VAL A 67 -6.68 54.51 40.50
N VAL A 68 -6.12 53.52 39.76
CA VAL A 68 -4.67 53.13 39.66
C VAL A 68 -4.05 52.15 40.67
N LEU A 69 -3.67 50.96 40.12
CA LEU A 69 -2.58 50.00 40.49
C LEU A 69 -2.61 49.39 41.92
N GLU A 70 -2.15 48.14 42.17
CA GLU A 70 -1.23 47.24 41.44
C GLU A 70 -1.85 45.83 41.16
N ASP A 71 -1.00 44.83 40.87
CA ASP A 71 -1.31 43.49 40.33
C ASP A 71 -2.00 42.50 41.30
N GLU A 72 -2.73 41.51 40.75
CA GLU A 72 -2.32 40.09 40.89
C GLU A 72 -3.04 39.15 39.88
N VAL A 73 -2.60 37.88 39.84
CA VAL A 73 -2.83 36.90 38.76
C VAL A 73 -4.06 36.03 38.98
N GLU A 74 -4.93 35.89 37.96
CA GLU A 74 -5.71 34.66 37.71
C GLU A 74 -6.27 34.66 36.27
N SER A 75 -6.27 33.50 35.60
CA SER A 75 -6.96 33.31 34.31
C SER A 75 -7.25 31.83 34.03
N ASP A 76 -8.49 31.42 34.31
CA ASP A 76 -8.99 30.07 34.09
C ASP A 76 -9.08 29.68 32.61
N TYR A 77 -8.76 28.42 32.32
CA TYR A 77 -9.06 27.78 31.03
C TYR A 77 -10.51 27.28 31.00
N MET A 78 -11.38 27.89 30.19
CA MET A 78 -12.70 27.31 29.89
C MET A 78 -13.05 27.22 28.39
N ASN A 79 -13.28 25.98 27.99
CA ASN A 79 -13.74 25.46 26.71
C ASN A 79 -15.03 26.14 26.15
N PRO A 80 -15.01 26.72 24.94
CA PRO A 80 -16.16 27.44 24.38
C PRO A 80 -16.96 26.66 23.31
N TYR A 81 -17.51 25.48 23.65
CA TYR A 81 -18.52 24.80 22.80
C TYR A 81 -19.65 24.11 23.60
N VAL A 82 -20.49 24.90 24.27
CA VAL A 82 -21.78 24.45 24.84
C VAL A 82 -22.87 25.50 24.57
N SER A 83 -24.12 25.04 24.43
CA SER A 83 -25.38 25.82 24.37
C SER A 83 -25.77 26.53 23.05
N ILE A 84 -26.32 25.77 22.09
CA ILE A 84 -27.63 26.12 21.48
C ILE A 84 -28.50 24.85 21.42
N ARG A 85 -29.36 24.65 22.43
CA ARG A 85 -30.52 23.73 22.39
C ARG A 85 -31.49 24.07 23.53
N GLN A 86 -32.75 23.67 23.37
CA GLN A 86 -33.94 24.10 24.13
C GLN A 86 -34.41 25.52 23.73
N GLU A 87 -35.70 25.80 23.47
CA GLU A 87 -36.91 24.97 23.53
C GLU A 87 -37.80 25.12 22.28
N LYS A 88 -38.48 24.05 21.86
CA LYS A 88 -39.97 23.97 21.85
C LYS A 88 -40.46 22.60 21.38
N GLU A 89 -41.53 22.12 22.00
CA GLU A 89 -42.20 20.86 21.70
C GLU A 89 -43.74 21.05 21.79
N LYS A 90 -44.52 20.13 21.18
CA LYS A 90 -45.99 19.93 21.31
C LYS A 90 -46.96 20.83 20.51
N SER A 91 -47.29 20.34 19.31
CA SER A 91 -48.65 19.95 18.84
C SER A 91 -49.90 20.81 19.10
N TYR A 92 -50.61 21.21 18.03
CA TYR A 92 -52.06 21.10 17.71
C TYR A 92 -52.20 21.46 16.19
N ILE A 93 -52.75 20.63 15.28
CA ILE A 93 -54.16 20.31 14.94
C ILE A 93 -54.95 21.48 14.30
N HIS A 94 -55.77 21.15 13.28
CA HIS A 94 -56.68 21.96 12.42
C HIS A 94 -57.57 22.99 13.17
N GLU A 95 -58.20 24.01 12.57
CA GLU A 95 -58.98 24.16 11.30
C GLU A 95 -58.80 25.60 10.72
N GLU A 96 -59.33 26.09 9.57
CA GLU A 96 -60.61 25.96 8.83
C GLU A 96 -60.39 25.64 7.32
N SER A 97 -61.34 25.44 6.37
CA SER A 97 -62.76 25.85 6.16
C SER A 97 -62.95 27.29 5.60
N ALA A 98 -63.98 27.69 4.81
CA ALA A 98 -64.66 27.04 3.67
C ALA A 98 -65.38 28.09 2.77
N ALA A 99 -65.77 27.73 1.54
CA ALA A 99 -66.81 28.43 0.74
C ALA A 99 -67.43 27.49 -0.33
N THR A 100 -68.76 27.41 -0.42
CA THR A 100 -69.45 26.42 -1.29
C THR A 100 -70.81 26.90 -1.82
N ALA A 101 -70.99 26.94 -3.15
CA ALA A 101 -72.27 26.92 -3.90
C ALA A 101 -71.93 26.64 -5.40
N LEU A 102 -72.58 25.78 -6.22
CA LEU A 102 -73.99 25.42 -6.46
C LEU A 102 -74.79 26.57 -7.14
N THR A 103 -75.42 26.45 -8.33
CA THR A 103 -75.79 25.34 -9.27
C THR A 103 -75.62 25.82 -10.76
N ARG A 104 -76.11 25.23 -11.89
CA ARG A 104 -77.15 24.21 -12.19
C ARG A 104 -77.10 23.54 -13.60
N GLU A 105 -77.74 22.36 -13.67
CA GLU A 105 -78.52 21.61 -14.72
C GLU A 105 -79.22 22.41 -15.86
N PRO A 106 -79.80 21.80 -16.96
CA PRO A 106 -80.54 20.50 -16.94
C PRO A 106 -80.69 19.58 -18.19
N VAL A 107 -81.38 18.43 -17.96
CA VAL A 107 -82.03 17.41 -18.88
C VAL A 107 -81.08 16.41 -19.58
N GLN A 108 -81.15 15.06 -19.51
CA GLN A 108 -82.20 13.96 -19.48
C GLN A 108 -82.62 13.38 -20.87
N PRO A 109 -83.20 12.15 -21.00
CA PRO A 109 -83.50 11.07 -20.01
C PRO A 109 -83.10 9.61 -20.44
N THR A 110 -83.58 8.64 -19.64
CA THR A 110 -83.52 7.15 -19.63
C THR A 110 -84.14 6.40 -20.84
N PRO A 111 -83.99 5.05 -21.01
CA PRO A 111 -84.29 3.91 -20.08
C PRO A 111 -83.13 2.87 -19.89
N GLU A 112 -83.21 1.70 -19.21
CA GLU A 112 -83.85 1.10 -17.97
C GLU A 112 -83.77 -0.46 -18.10
N ALA A 113 -83.70 -1.37 -17.10
CA ALA A 113 -83.68 -1.40 -15.61
C ALA A 113 -82.62 -2.46 -15.14
N GLU A 114 -82.62 -3.26 -14.04
CA GLU A 114 -83.49 -3.58 -12.87
C GLU A 114 -82.61 -4.17 -11.70
N GLU A 115 -83.10 -5.07 -10.80
CA GLU A 115 -82.32 -5.77 -9.73
C GLU A 115 -82.06 -7.29 -10.05
N ILE A 116 -82.04 -8.35 -9.20
CA ILE A 116 -82.47 -8.67 -7.82
C ILE A 116 -81.39 -9.49 -7.04
N SER A 117 -81.26 -9.27 -5.73
CA SER A 117 -80.23 -9.79 -4.80
C SER A 117 -80.56 -11.06 -3.98
N ALA A 118 -79.56 -11.59 -3.23
CA ALA A 118 -79.61 -12.08 -1.82
C ALA A 118 -79.03 -13.48 -1.44
N ALA A 119 -78.27 -13.50 -0.33
CA ALA A 119 -78.15 -14.60 0.67
C ALA A 119 -77.48 -15.95 0.23
N PRO A 120 -77.61 -17.10 0.95
CA PRO A 120 -76.49 -17.63 1.74
C PRO A 120 -76.13 -19.13 1.50
N ALA A 121 -75.21 -19.67 2.30
CA ALA A 121 -74.62 -21.01 2.13
C ALA A 121 -75.53 -22.20 2.54
N CYS A 122 -75.71 -23.18 1.64
CA CYS A 122 -76.09 -24.59 1.87
C CYS A 122 -76.18 -25.32 0.50
N ASN A 123 -75.98 -26.64 0.33
CA ASN A 123 -75.42 -27.66 1.23
C ASN A 123 -74.82 -28.84 0.42
N ILE A 124 -74.17 -29.80 1.10
CA ILE A 124 -73.36 -30.90 0.53
C ILE A 124 -74.17 -31.92 -0.31
N SER A 125 -73.68 -32.28 -1.50
CA SER A 125 -73.79 -33.64 -2.07
C SER A 125 -72.75 -33.92 -3.17
N ASN A 126 -72.17 -35.13 -3.18
CA ASN A 126 -70.95 -35.47 -3.93
C ASN A 126 -71.17 -35.67 -5.45
N VAL A 127 -70.32 -35.09 -6.30
CA VAL A 127 -69.85 -35.70 -7.58
C VAL A 127 -68.36 -35.34 -7.79
N VAL A 128 -67.69 -36.17 -8.59
CA VAL A 128 -66.28 -36.09 -9.07
C VAL A 128 -66.15 -35.03 -10.19
N GLU A 129 -64.94 -34.82 -10.73
CA GLU A 129 -64.62 -33.97 -11.91
C GLU A 129 -64.79 -32.45 -11.71
N SER A 130 -64.38 -31.57 -12.62
CA SER A 130 -63.11 -31.45 -13.38
C SER A 130 -63.01 -30.02 -13.94
N VAL A 131 -61.84 -29.57 -14.43
CA VAL A 131 -61.73 -28.33 -15.21
C VAL A 131 -61.18 -28.66 -16.60
N SER A 132 -61.92 -28.25 -17.62
CA SER A 132 -61.77 -28.67 -19.02
C SER A 132 -60.99 -27.68 -19.88
N VAL A 133 -60.42 -28.18 -20.98
CA VAL A 133 -59.66 -27.40 -21.97
C VAL A 133 -60.58 -26.87 -23.09
N PRO A 134 -60.63 -25.56 -23.36
CA PRO A 134 -61.32 -25.01 -24.54
C PRO A 134 -60.35 -24.72 -25.70
N SER A 135 -60.52 -25.47 -26.81
CA SER A 135 -60.25 -25.10 -28.22
C SER A 135 -59.00 -24.27 -28.61
N MET A 136 -58.09 -24.88 -29.39
CA MET A 136 -57.10 -24.18 -30.22
C MET A 136 -57.73 -23.49 -31.45
N PRO A 137 -57.18 -22.36 -31.92
CA PRO A 137 -57.38 -21.85 -33.29
C PRO A 137 -56.36 -22.42 -34.31
N ASP A 138 -56.85 -22.93 -35.44
CA ASP A 138 -56.26 -22.81 -36.79
C ASP A 138 -54.74 -23.02 -37.06
N ALA A 139 -54.06 -23.93 -36.35
CA ALA A 139 -52.70 -24.37 -36.69
C ALA A 139 -52.51 -24.89 -38.14
N ALA A 140 -53.61 -25.18 -38.85
CA ALA A 140 -53.61 -25.66 -40.24
C ALA A 140 -53.19 -24.61 -41.29
N LYS A 141 -53.09 -23.32 -40.94
CA LYS A 141 -52.72 -22.25 -41.91
C LYS A 141 -51.21 -21.97 -41.99
N GLU A 142 -50.47 -22.09 -40.89
CA GLU A 142 -49.03 -21.80 -40.88
C GLU A 142 -48.19 -22.87 -41.58
N CYS A 143 -48.60 -24.15 -41.50
CA CYS A 143 -47.92 -25.25 -42.21
C CYS A 143 -47.89 -25.04 -43.74
N ILE A 144 -48.91 -24.38 -44.30
CA ILE A 144 -49.00 -24.10 -45.75
C ILE A 144 -47.97 -23.04 -46.18
N GLN A 145 -47.64 -22.07 -45.34
CA GLN A 145 -46.57 -21.10 -45.64
C GLN A 145 -45.17 -21.72 -45.55
N ILE A 146 -44.96 -22.71 -44.66
CA ILE A 146 -43.66 -23.40 -44.53
C ILE A 146 -43.35 -24.22 -45.80
N GLU A 147 -44.30 -24.99 -46.35
CA GLU A 147 -44.12 -25.65 -47.66
C GLU A 147 -43.81 -24.65 -48.79
N GLN A 148 -44.32 -23.43 -48.69
CA GLN A 148 -44.11 -22.41 -49.71
C GLN A 148 -42.70 -21.76 -49.61
N ILE A 149 -42.13 -21.65 -48.41
CA ILE A 149 -40.72 -21.28 -48.19
C ILE A 149 -39.77 -22.39 -48.72
N PHE A 150 -40.15 -23.67 -48.56
CA PHE A 150 -39.33 -24.78 -49.08
C PHE A 150 -39.22 -24.84 -50.61
N LYS A 151 -40.02 -24.09 -51.37
CA LYS A 151 -39.86 -24.00 -52.84
C LYS A 151 -38.64 -23.19 -53.28
N ASP A 152 -38.20 -22.20 -52.51
CA ASP A 152 -37.05 -21.36 -52.88
C ASP A 152 -35.70 -22.08 -52.69
N TYR A 153 -35.68 -23.19 -51.93
CA TYR A 153 -34.51 -24.06 -51.79
C TYR A 153 -34.05 -24.71 -53.10
N GLY A 154 -34.87 -24.72 -54.16
CA GLY A 154 -34.47 -25.20 -55.48
C GLY A 154 -33.22 -24.49 -56.04
N LEU A 155 -32.97 -23.24 -55.66
CA LEU A 155 -31.73 -22.54 -56.01
C LEU A 155 -30.51 -23.16 -55.33
N VAL A 156 -30.61 -23.46 -54.03
CA VAL A 156 -29.55 -24.06 -53.21
C VAL A 156 -29.29 -25.52 -53.61
N GLU A 157 -30.35 -26.31 -53.85
CA GLU A 157 -30.24 -27.67 -54.38
C GLU A 157 -29.54 -27.66 -55.75
N SER A 158 -29.93 -26.75 -56.66
CA SER A 158 -29.33 -26.68 -58.00
C SER A 158 -27.85 -26.29 -58.01
N LEU A 159 -27.40 -25.54 -56.99
CA LEU A 159 -25.99 -25.20 -56.77
C LEU A 159 -25.22 -26.40 -56.20
N ILE A 160 -25.69 -27.00 -55.10
CA ILE A 160 -25.00 -28.10 -54.41
C ILE A 160 -24.87 -29.33 -55.32
N TYR A 161 -25.92 -29.68 -56.06
CA TYR A 161 -25.94 -30.80 -57.00
C TYR A 161 -25.50 -30.44 -58.43
N TRP A 162 -24.85 -29.28 -58.63
CA TRP A 162 -24.26 -28.85 -59.91
C TRP A 162 -25.21 -28.84 -61.13
N ARG A 163 -26.53 -28.75 -60.90
CA ARG A 163 -27.55 -28.83 -61.98
C ARG A 163 -27.50 -27.60 -62.91
N ASP A 164 -27.12 -26.44 -62.39
CA ASP A 164 -26.69 -25.30 -63.21
C ASP A 164 -25.17 -25.15 -63.08
N VAL A 165 -24.42 -25.81 -63.97
CA VAL A 165 -22.95 -25.81 -63.97
C VAL A 165 -22.35 -24.40 -64.04
N LYS A 166 -23.04 -23.44 -64.69
CA LYS A 166 -22.55 -22.06 -64.81
C LYS A 166 -22.67 -21.31 -63.49
N LYS A 167 -23.83 -21.35 -62.83
CA LYS A 167 -24.01 -20.71 -61.51
C LYS A 167 -23.19 -21.42 -60.43
N SER A 168 -23.19 -22.75 -60.43
CA SER A 168 -22.43 -23.57 -59.48
C SER A 168 -20.93 -23.32 -59.63
N GLY A 169 -20.41 -23.30 -60.87
CA GLY A 169 -19.00 -22.99 -61.15
C GLY A 169 -18.58 -21.58 -60.73
N VAL A 170 -19.46 -20.57 -60.84
CA VAL A 170 -19.18 -19.21 -60.36
C VAL A 170 -19.19 -19.14 -58.83
N VAL A 171 -20.16 -19.77 -58.15
CA VAL A 171 -20.25 -19.75 -56.68
C VAL A 171 -19.11 -20.56 -56.04
N PHE A 172 -18.89 -21.81 -56.48
CA PHE A 172 -17.78 -22.63 -55.97
C PHE A 172 -16.41 -22.09 -56.42
N GLY A 173 -16.29 -21.54 -57.64
CA GLY A 173 -15.05 -20.91 -58.11
C GLY A 173 -14.70 -19.64 -57.32
N GLY A 174 -15.69 -18.79 -57.04
CA GLY A 174 -15.51 -17.61 -56.19
C GLY A 174 -15.19 -17.98 -54.74
N GLY A 175 -15.90 -18.97 -54.17
CA GLY A 175 -15.61 -19.50 -52.84
C GLY A 175 -14.21 -20.12 -52.74
N LEU A 176 -13.80 -20.91 -53.73
CA LEU A 176 -12.45 -21.49 -53.79
C LEU A 176 -11.37 -20.41 -53.96
N ALA A 177 -11.61 -19.39 -54.78
CA ALA A 177 -10.69 -18.26 -54.93
C ALA A 177 -10.57 -17.43 -53.64
N LEU A 178 -11.66 -17.25 -52.89
CA LEU A 178 -11.66 -16.60 -51.58
C LEU A 178 -10.89 -17.41 -50.54
N LEU A 179 -11.13 -18.73 -50.47
CA LEU A 179 -10.41 -19.65 -49.58
C LEU A 179 -8.91 -19.71 -49.94
N LEU A 180 -8.56 -19.74 -51.23
CA LEU A 180 -7.19 -19.68 -51.69
C LEU A 180 -6.53 -18.33 -51.33
N ALA A 181 -7.24 -17.20 -51.50
CA ALA A 181 -6.74 -15.90 -51.07
C ALA A 181 -6.52 -15.84 -49.56
N MET A 182 -7.41 -16.41 -48.75
CA MET A 182 -7.26 -16.54 -47.29
C MET A 182 -6.16 -17.53 -46.87
N SER A 183 -5.75 -18.46 -47.74
CA SER A 183 -4.60 -19.35 -47.49
C SER A 183 -3.25 -18.71 -47.82
N LEU A 184 -3.24 -17.64 -48.62
CA LEU A 184 -2.03 -16.95 -49.10
C LEU A 184 -1.83 -15.56 -48.46
N PHE A 185 -2.90 -14.92 -47.99
CA PHE A 185 -2.91 -13.57 -47.42
C PHE A 185 -3.76 -13.53 -46.15
N SER A 186 -3.46 -12.61 -45.24
CA SER A 186 -4.24 -12.48 -43.99
C SER A 186 -5.71 -12.15 -44.28
N LEU A 187 -6.63 -12.60 -43.42
CA LEU A 187 -8.06 -12.28 -43.53
C LEU A 187 -8.31 -10.76 -43.66
N ILE A 188 -7.56 -9.94 -42.92
CA ILE A 188 -7.62 -8.47 -42.98
C ILE A 188 -7.17 -7.96 -44.36
N SER A 189 -6.11 -8.53 -44.93
CA SER A 189 -5.64 -8.20 -46.28
C SER A 189 -6.68 -8.57 -47.35
N VAL A 190 -7.24 -9.78 -47.27
CA VAL A 190 -8.28 -10.26 -48.22
C VAL A 190 -9.53 -9.39 -48.14
N PHE A 191 -10.03 -9.11 -46.94
CA PHE A 191 -11.18 -8.24 -46.71
C PHE A 191 -10.92 -6.80 -47.18
N SER A 192 -9.73 -6.26 -46.90
CA SER A 192 -9.32 -4.93 -47.34
C SER A 192 -9.28 -4.82 -48.86
N TYR A 193 -8.59 -5.74 -49.55
CA TYR A 193 -8.51 -5.70 -51.03
C TYR A 193 -9.85 -5.96 -51.71
N LEU A 194 -10.72 -6.83 -51.17
CA LEU A 194 -12.08 -7.01 -51.68
C LEU A 194 -12.94 -5.75 -51.48
N SER A 195 -12.84 -5.11 -50.31
CA SER A 195 -13.54 -3.84 -50.04
C SER A 195 -13.03 -2.72 -50.95
N LEU A 196 -11.71 -2.64 -51.18
CA LEU A 196 -11.10 -1.67 -52.09
C LEU A 196 -11.53 -1.91 -53.55
N LEU A 197 -11.63 -3.17 -53.98
CA LEU A 197 -12.10 -3.54 -55.31
C LEU A 197 -13.58 -3.18 -55.51
N LEU A 198 -14.44 -3.45 -54.52
CA LEU A 198 -15.85 -3.07 -54.53
C LEU A 198 -16.02 -1.54 -54.57
N LEU A 199 -15.25 -0.81 -53.76
CA LEU A 199 -15.25 0.65 -53.72
C LEU A 199 -14.76 1.25 -55.04
N PHE A 200 -13.66 0.74 -55.60
CA PHE A 200 -13.14 1.20 -56.90
C PHE A 200 -14.12 0.89 -58.05
N GLY A 201 -14.77 -0.28 -58.02
CA GLY A 201 -15.79 -0.67 -58.99
C GLY A 201 -17.03 0.22 -58.94
N THR A 202 -17.57 0.50 -57.75
CA THR A 202 -18.74 1.38 -57.57
C THR A 202 -18.44 2.84 -57.92
N ILE A 203 -17.24 3.35 -57.58
CA ILE A 203 -16.76 4.67 -58.02
C ILE A 203 -16.64 4.71 -59.56
N SER A 204 -16.01 3.72 -60.18
CA SER A 204 -15.83 3.65 -61.63
C SER A 204 -17.17 3.57 -62.37
N PHE A 205 -18.13 2.79 -61.86
CA PHE A 205 -19.47 2.71 -62.43
C PHE A 205 -20.24 4.04 -62.29
N ARG A 206 -20.11 4.73 -61.15
CA ARG A 206 -20.70 6.07 -60.95
C ARG A 206 -20.10 7.10 -61.91
N ILE A 207 -18.77 7.08 -62.12
CA ILE A 207 -18.11 7.94 -63.13
C ILE A 207 -18.64 7.61 -64.53
N TYR A 208 -18.71 6.33 -64.90
CA TYR A 208 -19.26 5.90 -66.19
C TYR A 208 -20.71 6.37 -66.41
N LYS A 209 -21.61 6.17 -65.44
CA LYS A 209 -23.01 6.63 -65.51
C LYS A 209 -23.10 8.15 -65.60
N ASN A 210 -22.31 8.90 -64.83
CA ASN A 210 -22.27 10.37 -64.90
C ASN A 210 -21.79 10.87 -66.28
N VAL A 211 -20.77 10.24 -66.87
CA VAL A 211 -20.29 10.57 -68.23
C VAL A 211 -21.34 10.22 -69.28
N LEU A 212 -22.01 9.06 -69.14
CA LEU A 212 -23.08 8.65 -70.05
C LEU A 212 -24.28 9.62 -70.01
N GLN A 213 -24.69 10.07 -68.82
CA GLN A 213 -25.72 11.10 -68.62
C GLN A 213 -25.31 12.43 -69.27
N ALA A 214 -24.05 12.87 -69.11
CA ALA A 214 -23.55 14.09 -69.74
C ALA A 214 -23.55 14.03 -71.28
N VAL A 215 -23.29 12.84 -71.86
CA VAL A 215 -23.36 12.60 -73.31
C VAL A 215 -24.80 12.49 -73.82
N GLN A 216 -25.70 11.85 -73.05
CA GLN A 216 -27.09 11.60 -73.47
C GLN A 216 -28.08 12.70 -73.07
N LYS A 217 -27.67 13.67 -72.25
CA LYS A 217 -28.50 14.76 -71.70
C LYS A 217 -29.73 14.29 -70.89
N THR A 218 -29.63 13.12 -70.27
CA THR A 218 -30.70 12.52 -69.44
C THR A 218 -30.44 12.76 -67.95
N SER A 219 -31.43 13.33 -67.25
CA SER A 219 -31.34 13.65 -65.82
C SER A 219 -31.89 12.52 -64.93
N GLU A 220 -31.22 11.37 -64.93
CA GLU A 220 -31.46 10.32 -63.93
C GLU A 220 -30.72 10.63 -62.61
N GLY A 221 -31.26 10.17 -61.48
CA GLY A 221 -30.67 10.40 -60.16
C GLY A 221 -29.38 9.60 -59.87
N HIS A 222 -28.92 9.65 -58.62
CA HIS A 222 -27.75 8.90 -58.18
C HIS A 222 -27.91 7.39 -58.44
N PRO A 223 -26.96 6.70 -59.11
CA PRO A 223 -27.16 5.34 -59.63
C PRO A 223 -27.27 4.24 -58.56
N PHE A 224 -27.07 4.57 -57.30
CA PHE A 224 -27.27 3.69 -56.15
C PHE A 224 -28.23 4.29 -55.09
N LYS A 225 -29.13 5.21 -55.48
CA LYS A 225 -29.99 5.94 -54.52
C LYS A 225 -30.81 5.00 -53.63
N GLU A 226 -31.44 3.98 -54.20
CA GLU A 226 -32.26 3.01 -53.45
C GLU A 226 -31.47 2.25 -52.37
N TYR A 227 -30.15 2.10 -52.53
CA TYR A 227 -29.27 1.48 -51.52
C TYR A 227 -28.74 2.46 -50.48
N LEU A 228 -28.79 3.78 -50.75
CA LEU A 228 -28.39 4.84 -49.82
C LEU A 228 -29.56 5.31 -48.95
N ASP A 229 -30.78 5.28 -49.50
CA ASP A 229 -32.02 5.61 -48.79
C ASP A 229 -32.58 4.40 -47.99
N MET A 230 -31.84 3.28 -47.92
CA MET A 230 -32.24 2.07 -47.21
C MET A 230 -31.93 2.17 -45.71
N ASP A 231 -32.97 2.17 -44.88
CA ASP A 231 -32.82 2.19 -43.42
C ASP A 231 -32.19 0.89 -42.90
N LEU A 232 -31.03 1.03 -42.24
CA LEU A 232 -30.25 -0.07 -41.66
C LEU A 232 -30.57 -0.31 -40.17
N THR A 233 -31.53 0.40 -39.58
CA THR A 233 -31.87 0.22 -38.16
C THR A 233 -32.58 -1.12 -37.91
N LEU A 234 -32.00 -1.92 -37.02
CA LEU A 234 -32.59 -3.16 -36.53
C LEU A 234 -33.54 -2.84 -35.38
N SER A 235 -34.86 -2.96 -35.62
CA SER A 235 -35.85 -2.83 -34.55
C SER A 235 -35.69 -3.95 -33.52
N GLN A 236 -35.99 -3.62 -32.25
CA GLN A 236 -35.80 -4.54 -31.12
C GLN A 236 -36.61 -5.84 -31.29
N GLU A 237 -37.82 -5.75 -31.87
CA GLU A 237 -38.64 -6.92 -32.25
C GLU A 237 -37.96 -7.83 -33.29
N LYS A 238 -37.32 -7.28 -34.33
CA LYS A 238 -36.63 -8.09 -35.35
C LYS A 238 -35.44 -8.85 -34.77
N VAL A 239 -34.69 -8.22 -33.86
CA VAL A 239 -33.59 -8.87 -33.13
C VAL A 239 -34.14 -10.02 -32.27
N GLN A 240 -35.26 -9.79 -31.58
CA GLN A 240 -35.88 -10.78 -30.71
C GLN A 240 -36.47 -11.97 -31.50
N GLN A 241 -37.13 -11.72 -32.64
CA GLN A 241 -37.58 -12.78 -33.57
C GLN A 241 -36.41 -13.61 -34.11
N LEU A 242 -35.33 -12.97 -34.57
CA LEU A 242 -34.12 -13.68 -35.05
C LEU A 242 -33.48 -14.52 -33.95
N ALA A 243 -33.42 -14.01 -32.72
CA ALA A 243 -32.93 -14.77 -31.57
C ALA A 243 -33.80 -16.00 -31.26
N THR A 244 -35.14 -15.87 -31.30
CA THR A 244 -36.05 -17.00 -31.09
C THR A 244 -35.92 -18.07 -32.19
N VAL A 245 -35.81 -17.68 -33.46
CA VAL A 245 -35.60 -18.62 -34.58
C VAL A 245 -34.24 -19.32 -34.48
N ALA A 246 -33.19 -18.60 -34.09
CA ALA A 246 -31.86 -19.17 -33.87
C ALA A 246 -31.85 -20.18 -32.70
N VAL A 247 -32.50 -19.85 -31.57
CA VAL A 247 -32.66 -20.78 -30.43
C VAL A 247 -33.47 -22.01 -30.84
N ALA A 248 -34.53 -21.85 -31.62
CA ALA A 248 -35.30 -22.99 -32.15
C ALA A 248 -34.45 -23.90 -33.06
N HIS A 249 -33.61 -23.33 -33.93
CA HIS A 249 -32.67 -24.09 -34.76
C HIS A 249 -31.61 -24.81 -33.91
N VAL A 250 -30.99 -24.13 -32.95
CA VAL A 250 -30.00 -24.71 -32.04
C VAL A 250 -30.59 -25.87 -31.22
N ASN A 251 -31.81 -25.70 -30.68
CA ASN A 251 -32.50 -26.76 -29.95
C ASN A 251 -32.90 -27.93 -30.85
N SER A 252 -33.33 -27.68 -32.09
CA SER A 252 -33.62 -28.71 -33.09
C SER A 252 -32.38 -29.52 -33.45
N VAL A 253 -31.25 -28.85 -33.73
CA VAL A 253 -29.96 -29.49 -34.01
C VAL A 253 -29.45 -30.27 -32.80
N LEU A 254 -29.56 -29.73 -31.57
CA LEU A 254 -29.20 -30.45 -30.35
C LEU A 254 -30.05 -31.71 -30.14
N THR A 255 -31.35 -31.63 -30.43
CA THR A 255 -32.26 -32.79 -30.36
C THR A 255 -31.92 -33.83 -31.42
N GLY A 256 -31.62 -33.40 -32.65
CA GLY A 256 -31.20 -34.29 -33.74
C GLY A 256 -29.85 -34.97 -33.47
N LEU A 257 -28.87 -34.22 -32.96
CA LEU A 257 -27.58 -34.77 -32.53
C LEU A 257 -27.75 -35.73 -31.34
N ARG A 258 -28.63 -35.41 -30.37
CA ARG A 258 -28.97 -36.33 -29.27
C ARG A 258 -29.56 -37.64 -29.80
N ARG A 259 -30.50 -37.59 -30.74
CA ARG A 259 -31.12 -38.76 -31.39
C ARG A 259 -30.06 -39.67 -32.05
N LEU A 260 -29.08 -39.07 -32.72
CA LEU A 260 -27.99 -39.77 -33.43
C LEU A 260 -26.87 -40.29 -32.52
N PHE A 261 -26.49 -39.55 -31.47
CA PHE A 261 -25.44 -39.98 -30.53
C PHE A 261 -25.94 -40.96 -29.46
N LEU A 262 -27.23 -40.93 -29.11
CA LEU A 262 -27.85 -41.90 -28.18
C LEU A 262 -28.44 -43.13 -28.89
N VAL A 263 -28.26 -43.25 -30.22
CA VAL A 263 -28.65 -44.42 -31.03
C VAL A 263 -30.14 -44.74 -30.94
N GLU A 264 -30.98 -43.71 -31.06
CA GLU A 264 -32.45 -43.84 -31.05
C GLU A 264 -32.99 -44.46 -32.35
N ASP A 265 -32.29 -44.24 -33.47
CA ASP A 265 -32.40 -45.04 -34.69
C ASP A 265 -31.02 -45.55 -35.08
N LEU A 266 -30.86 -46.88 -35.15
CA LEU A 266 -29.58 -47.53 -35.41
C LEU A 266 -29.07 -47.26 -36.84
N VAL A 267 -29.96 -47.14 -37.82
CA VAL A 267 -29.60 -46.98 -39.24
C VAL A 267 -29.14 -45.55 -39.52
N ASP A 268 -29.84 -44.55 -39.00
CA ASP A 268 -29.43 -43.15 -39.10
C ASP A 268 -28.16 -42.86 -38.29
N SER A 269 -28.01 -43.48 -37.13
CA SER A 269 -26.78 -43.38 -36.33
C SER A 269 -25.57 -44.02 -37.02
N ILE A 270 -25.77 -45.13 -37.75
CA ILE A 270 -24.71 -45.74 -38.58
C ILE A 270 -24.37 -44.83 -39.77
N LYS A 271 -25.35 -44.23 -40.47
CA LYS A 271 -25.09 -43.24 -41.54
C LYS A 271 -24.26 -42.07 -41.01
N PHE A 272 -24.61 -41.56 -39.82
CA PHE A 272 -23.91 -40.46 -39.16
C PHE A 272 -22.49 -40.87 -38.72
N GLY A 273 -22.30 -42.08 -38.18
CA GLY A 273 -20.97 -42.63 -37.88
C GLY A 273 -20.08 -42.77 -39.13
N VAL A 274 -20.65 -43.20 -40.26
CA VAL A 274 -19.94 -43.25 -41.55
C VAL A 274 -19.60 -41.84 -42.05
N LEU A 275 -20.52 -40.87 -41.91
CA LEU A 275 -20.25 -39.47 -42.26
C LEU A 275 -19.10 -38.88 -41.43
N LEU A 276 -19.10 -39.10 -40.10
CA LEU A 276 -18.02 -38.69 -39.21
C LEU A 276 -16.69 -39.37 -39.59
N TYR A 277 -16.72 -40.66 -39.93
CA TYR A 277 -15.53 -41.38 -40.40
C TYR A 277 -14.96 -40.77 -41.69
N TRP A 278 -15.80 -40.46 -42.68
CA TRP A 278 -15.37 -39.72 -43.88
C TRP A 278 -14.82 -38.33 -43.58
N LEU A 279 -15.40 -37.61 -42.61
CA LEU A 279 -14.86 -36.32 -42.14
C LEU A 279 -13.46 -36.47 -41.49
N THR A 280 -13.10 -37.62 -40.90
CA THR A 280 -11.71 -37.84 -40.44
C THR A 280 -10.71 -37.90 -41.60
N TYR A 281 -11.08 -38.46 -42.75
CA TYR A 281 -10.24 -38.44 -43.96
C TYR A 281 -10.13 -37.04 -44.56
N VAL A 282 -11.21 -36.27 -44.57
CA VAL A 282 -11.17 -34.85 -44.97
C VAL A 282 -10.22 -34.07 -44.04
N GLY A 283 -10.34 -34.24 -42.71
CA GLY A 283 -9.42 -33.66 -41.74
C GLY A 283 -7.97 -34.10 -41.94
N ALA A 284 -7.72 -35.37 -42.24
CA ALA A 284 -6.38 -35.89 -42.54
C ALA A 284 -5.79 -35.29 -43.83
N ILE A 285 -6.62 -35.05 -44.86
CA ILE A 285 -6.22 -34.36 -46.09
C ILE A 285 -5.87 -32.90 -45.80
N PHE A 286 -6.68 -32.17 -45.04
CA PHE A 286 -6.37 -30.78 -44.64
C PHE A 286 -5.11 -30.70 -43.76
N ASN A 287 -4.92 -31.64 -42.82
CA ASN A 287 -3.69 -31.74 -42.03
C ASN A 287 -2.47 -32.06 -42.91
N GLY A 288 -2.62 -32.95 -43.89
CA GLY A 288 -1.58 -33.25 -44.88
C GLY A 288 -1.19 -32.04 -45.72
N ILE A 289 -2.17 -31.29 -46.23
CA ILE A 289 -1.96 -30.02 -46.94
C ILE A 289 -1.27 -29.00 -46.03
N THR A 290 -1.67 -28.89 -44.76
CA THR A 290 -1.03 -28.00 -43.77
C THR A 290 0.42 -28.40 -43.51
N CYS A 291 0.73 -29.70 -43.40
CA CYS A 291 2.10 -30.19 -43.27
C CYS A 291 2.94 -29.92 -44.53
N VAL A 292 2.37 -30.04 -45.72
CA VAL A 292 3.03 -29.67 -46.99
C VAL A 292 3.30 -28.17 -47.05
N MET A 293 2.33 -27.33 -46.67
CA MET A 293 2.51 -25.88 -46.57
C MET A 293 3.62 -25.51 -45.59
N ILE A 294 3.67 -26.13 -44.40
CA ILE A 294 4.77 -25.92 -43.43
C ILE A 294 6.12 -26.42 -43.99
N GLY A 295 6.12 -27.50 -44.77
CA GLY A 295 7.29 -28.03 -45.47
C GLY A 295 7.88 -27.06 -46.49
N ASP A 296 7.06 -26.55 -47.42
CA ASP A 296 7.51 -25.55 -48.40
C ASP A 296 7.79 -24.20 -47.75
N TYR A 297 7.08 -23.80 -46.68
CA TYR A 297 7.41 -22.59 -45.93
C TYR A 297 8.81 -22.69 -45.29
N ARG A 298 9.25 -23.87 -44.82
CA ARG A 298 10.64 -24.10 -44.40
C ARG A 298 11.64 -23.98 -45.55
N LYS A 299 11.25 -24.39 -46.77
CA LYS A 299 12.12 -24.36 -47.95
C LYS A 299 12.30 -22.93 -48.49
N VAL A 300 11.21 -22.20 -48.70
CA VAL A 300 11.21 -20.79 -49.12
C VAL A 300 11.90 -19.89 -48.09
N ARG A 301 11.71 -20.17 -46.79
CA ARG A 301 12.39 -19.43 -45.70
C ARG A 301 13.93 -19.56 -45.76
N HIS A 302 14.45 -20.63 -46.36
CA HIS A 302 15.90 -20.86 -46.45
C HIS A 302 16.60 -20.01 -47.54
N GLU A 303 15.86 -19.52 -48.53
CA GLU A 303 16.38 -18.63 -49.59
C GLU A 303 16.01 -17.15 -49.32
N ALA A 304 14.84 -16.88 -48.74
CA ALA A 304 14.40 -15.53 -48.41
C ALA A 304 15.27 -14.84 -47.34
N TYR A 305 15.85 -15.58 -46.38
CA TYR A 305 16.67 -15.02 -45.29
C TYR A 305 18.07 -14.55 -45.73
N SER A 306 18.43 -14.63 -47.02
CA SER A 306 19.73 -14.16 -47.51
C SER A 306 19.76 -12.67 -47.90
N CYS A 307 18.63 -11.95 -47.90
CA CYS A 307 18.58 -10.53 -48.29
C CYS A 307 17.95 -9.65 -47.19
N LYS A 308 18.67 -8.58 -46.80
CA LYS A 308 18.25 -7.55 -45.83
C LYS A 308 17.82 -8.05 -44.43
N MET A 309 18.71 -8.82 -43.78
CA MET A 309 18.97 -8.47 -42.38
C MET A 309 19.60 -7.08 -42.34
N SER A 310 18.87 -6.08 -41.82
CA SER A 310 19.47 -4.82 -41.41
C SER A 310 20.39 -5.10 -40.22
N LYS A 311 21.71 -5.07 -40.44
CA LYS A 311 22.68 -5.11 -39.34
C LYS A 311 22.33 -3.98 -38.35
N PRO A 312 22.36 -4.23 -37.02
CA PRO A 312 22.25 -3.13 -36.05
C PRO A 312 23.34 -2.10 -36.35
N GLN A 313 22.95 -0.85 -36.52
CA GLN A 313 23.87 0.22 -36.90
C GLN A 313 24.54 0.79 -35.64
N SER A 314 25.88 0.73 -35.64
CA SER A 314 26.78 1.04 -34.51
C SER A 314 26.86 -0.04 -33.42
N ASP A 315 28.04 -0.16 -32.81
CA ASP A 315 28.27 -0.97 -31.63
C ASP A 315 27.72 -0.32 -30.34
N VAL A 316 27.12 0.88 -30.42
CA VAL A 316 26.51 1.56 -29.27
C VAL A 316 25.25 0.82 -28.82
N ASP A 317 24.39 0.39 -29.74
CA ASP A 317 23.18 -0.35 -29.40
C ASP A 317 23.47 -1.78 -28.91
N LYS A 318 24.57 -2.40 -29.37
CA LYS A 318 25.06 -3.65 -28.77
C LYS A 318 25.52 -3.47 -27.32
N ARG A 319 26.12 -2.33 -26.97
CA ARG A 319 26.56 -2.07 -25.59
C ARG A 319 25.38 -1.86 -24.64
N LYS A 320 24.21 -1.40 -25.12
CA LYS A 320 22.97 -1.34 -24.32
C LYS A 320 22.51 -2.73 -23.82
N GLN A 321 22.84 -3.81 -24.53
CA GLN A 321 22.58 -5.19 -24.08
C GLN A 321 23.67 -5.76 -23.16
N ILE A 322 24.71 -4.98 -22.80
CA ILE A 322 25.73 -5.35 -21.82
C ILE A 322 25.57 -4.47 -20.56
N SER A 323 24.35 -4.48 -20.00
CA SER A 323 24.03 -3.86 -18.71
C SER A 323 24.49 -4.74 -17.54
N VAL A 324 24.62 -4.16 -16.35
CA VAL A 324 24.82 -4.87 -15.06
C VAL A 324 23.75 -5.95 -14.81
N ARG A 325 22.60 -5.85 -15.50
CA ARG A 325 21.51 -6.84 -15.52
C ARG A 325 21.91 -8.24 -16.05
N GLY A 326 23.09 -8.37 -16.68
CA GLY A 326 23.70 -9.64 -17.07
C GLY A 326 23.35 -10.09 -18.50
N ILE A 327 24.10 -11.07 -19.02
CA ILE A 327 23.92 -11.62 -20.37
C ILE A 327 22.86 -12.73 -20.34
N ALA A 328 21.79 -12.57 -21.11
CA ALA A 328 20.76 -13.61 -21.27
C ALA A 328 21.33 -14.86 -21.96
N GLN A 329 21.22 -16.04 -21.32
CA GLN A 329 21.61 -17.30 -21.96
C GLN A 329 20.46 -17.83 -22.83
N LEU A 330 20.81 -18.50 -23.94
CA LEU A 330 19.83 -18.96 -24.92
C LEU A 330 18.94 -20.10 -24.38
N GLU A 331 19.39 -20.82 -23.35
CA GLU A 331 18.59 -21.84 -22.67
C GLU A 331 17.55 -21.20 -21.73
N ASP A 332 17.99 -20.30 -20.83
CA ASP A 332 17.13 -19.52 -19.92
C ASP A 332 15.97 -18.83 -20.66
N VAL A 333 16.27 -18.12 -21.76
CA VAL A 333 15.26 -17.38 -22.55
C VAL A 333 14.19 -18.32 -23.10
N ASN A 334 14.56 -19.53 -23.53
CA ASN A 334 13.60 -20.50 -24.06
C ASN A 334 12.79 -21.19 -22.95
N GLU A 335 13.35 -21.39 -21.75
CA GLU A 335 12.60 -21.85 -20.59
C GLU A 335 11.57 -20.81 -20.13
N ILE A 336 11.98 -19.55 -19.95
CA ILE A 336 11.07 -18.44 -19.57
C ILE A 336 9.94 -18.28 -20.60
N LYS A 337 10.24 -18.34 -21.91
CA LYS A 337 9.20 -18.28 -22.95
C LYS A 337 8.23 -19.46 -22.87
N LYS A 338 8.72 -20.68 -22.63
CA LYS A 338 7.88 -21.89 -22.48
C LYS A 338 6.96 -21.76 -21.27
N ASP A 339 7.51 -21.31 -20.14
CA ASP A 339 6.80 -21.27 -18.86
C ASP A 339 5.81 -20.08 -18.80
N PHE A 340 6.13 -18.94 -19.41
CA PHE A 340 5.17 -17.86 -19.67
C PHE A 340 3.94 -18.35 -20.44
N ASN A 341 4.15 -19.11 -21.53
CA ASN A 341 3.03 -19.67 -22.30
C ASN A 341 2.30 -20.79 -21.52
N ARG A 342 2.97 -21.53 -20.62
CA ARG A 342 2.34 -22.45 -19.67
C ARG A 342 1.38 -21.71 -18.73
N HIS A 343 1.82 -20.61 -18.11
CA HIS A 343 0.96 -19.87 -17.17
C HIS A 343 -0.19 -19.16 -17.87
N LEU A 344 0.05 -18.54 -19.03
CA LEU A 344 -1.01 -17.95 -19.84
C LEU A 344 -2.12 -18.96 -20.17
N HIS A 345 -1.75 -20.18 -20.57
CA HIS A 345 -2.70 -21.22 -20.97
C HIS A 345 -3.35 -21.95 -19.80
N TYR A 346 -2.57 -22.43 -18.81
CA TYR A 346 -3.05 -23.31 -17.74
C TYR A 346 -3.37 -22.60 -16.42
N THR A 347 -2.76 -21.44 -16.13
CA THR A 347 -3.02 -20.68 -14.90
C THR A 347 -4.09 -19.60 -15.12
N LEU A 348 -4.07 -18.93 -16.29
CA LEU A 348 -5.00 -17.84 -16.61
C LEU A 348 -6.13 -18.24 -17.57
N VAL A 349 -6.06 -19.45 -18.14
CA VAL A 349 -7.06 -19.98 -19.10
C VAL A 349 -7.24 -19.04 -20.30
N LYS A 350 -6.14 -18.49 -20.82
CA LYS A 350 -6.11 -17.60 -21.99
C LYS A 350 -5.37 -18.22 -23.16
N ASP A 351 -5.76 -17.80 -24.36
CA ASP A 351 -4.94 -17.86 -25.56
C ASP A 351 -4.55 -16.43 -26.00
N ARG A 352 -3.59 -16.32 -26.92
CA ARG A 352 -3.00 -15.03 -27.33
C ARG A 352 -3.97 -14.07 -28.04
N ASN A 353 -5.12 -14.53 -28.53
CA ASN A 353 -6.11 -13.67 -29.20
C ASN A 353 -7.02 -12.93 -28.19
N VAL A 354 -7.12 -13.42 -26.96
CA VAL A 354 -8.01 -12.90 -25.88
C VAL A 354 -7.26 -12.52 -24.60
N ALA A 355 -5.92 -12.59 -24.62
CA ALA A 355 -5.05 -12.16 -23.54
C ALA A 355 -4.82 -10.64 -23.59
N THR A 356 -5.08 -9.98 -22.46
CA THR A 356 -4.83 -8.55 -22.23
C THR A 356 -3.43 -8.33 -21.66
N VAL A 357 -2.97 -7.07 -21.63
CA VAL A 357 -1.70 -6.67 -20.99
C VAL A 357 -1.63 -7.15 -19.53
N ARG A 358 -2.75 -7.12 -18.79
CA ARG A 358 -2.82 -7.66 -17.43
C ARG A 358 -2.66 -9.19 -17.37
N ASP A 359 -3.22 -9.93 -18.32
CA ASP A 359 -3.00 -11.39 -18.40
C ASP A 359 -1.53 -11.71 -18.67
N TYR A 360 -0.88 -10.95 -19.55
CA TYR A 360 0.55 -11.10 -19.82
C TYR A 360 1.41 -10.75 -18.59
N TYR A 361 1.08 -9.70 -17.84
CA TYR A 361 1.71 -9.40 -16.56
C TYR A 361 1.58 -10.58 -15.56
N PHE A 362 0.39 -11.14 -15.37
CA PHE A 362 0.20 -12.27 -14.46
C PHE A 362 0.97 -13.52 -14.91
N ALA A 363 1.02 -13.80 -16.22
CA ALA A 363 1.80 -14.90 -16.77
C ALA A 363 3.31 -14.74 -16.50
N LEU A 364 3.84 -13.52 -16.64
CA LEU A 364 5.23 -13.19 -16.30
C LEU A 364 5.48 -13.29 -14.78
N ALA A 365 4.60 -12.72 -13.95
CA ALA A 365 4.73 -12.76 -12.49
C ALA A 365 4.72 -14.20 -11.95
N HIS A 366 3.87 -15.08 -12.48
CA HIS A 366 3.90 -16.50 -12.13
C HIS A 366 5.19 -17.20 -12.58
N THR A 367 5.67 -16.93 -13.80
CA THR A 367 6.94 -17.47 -14.32
C THR A 367 8.12 -17.07 -13.41
N VAL A 368 8.22 -15.79 -13.06
CA VAL A 368 9.25 -15.25 -12.16
C VAL A 368 9.13 -15.84 -10.75
N LYS A 369 7.91 -16.08 -10.26
CA LYS A 369 7.66 -16.70 -8.95
C LYS A 369 8.10 -18.17 -8.88
N ASP A 370 7.95 -18.95 -9.94
CA ASP A 370 8.40 -20.36 -9.94
C ASP A 370 9.92 -20.46 -9.70
N HIS A 371 10.72 -19.52 -10.21
CA HIS A 371 12.16 -19.42 -9.91
C HIS A 371 12.47 -19.03 -8.45
N LEU A 372 11.53 -18.41 -7.71
CA LEU A 372 11.65 -18.17 -6.25
C LEU A 372 11.32 -19.43 -5.43
N VAL A 373 10.28 -20.17 -5.79
CA VAL A 373 9.71 -21.25 -4.93
C VAL A 373 10.76 -22.28 -4.52
N SER A 374 11.59 -22.75 -5.46
CA SER A 374 12.66 -23.72 -5.18
C SER A 374 13.75 -23.17 -4.25
N ARG A 375 14.07 -21.88 -4.34
CA ARG A 375 15.06 -21.20 -3.47
C ARG A 375 14.49 -20.98 -2.07
N TRP A 376 13.22 -20.60 -1.99
CA TRP A 376 12.50 -20.37 -0.74
C TRP A 376 12.34 -21.66 0.07
N ILE A 377 11.95 -22.76 -0.56
CA ILE A 377 11.89 -24.07 0.09
C ILE A 377 13.27 -24.46 0.64
N ARG A 378 14.34 -24.36 -0.17
CA ARG A 378 15.72 -24.66 0.28
C ARG A 378 16.22 -23.75 1.40
N THR A 379 15.87 -22.46 1.38
CA THR A 379 16.25 -21.50 2.43
C THR A 379 15.57 -21.84 3.76
N GLN A 380 14.26 -22.11 3.74
CA GLN A 380 13.52 -22.50 4.95
C GLN A 380 14.01 -23.87 5.48
N GLN A 381 14.28 -24.84 4.59
CA GLN A 381 14.91 -26.13 4.95
C GLN A 381 16.27 -25.92 5.62
N TYR A 382 17.15 -25.10 5.04
CA TYR A 382 18.46 -24.77 5.60
C TYR A 382 18.36 -24.18 7.01
N TYR A 383 17.40 -23.30 7.27
CA TYR A 383 17.16 -22.76 8.62
C TYR A 383 16.60 -23.81 9.60
N TYR A 384 15.88 -24.83 9.15
CA TYR A 384 15.49 -25.97 10.00
C TYR A 384 16.62 -27.00 10.21
N GLU A 385 17.51 -27.19 9.24
CA GLU A 385 18.67 -28.09 9.34
C GLU A 385 19.78 -27.51 10.22
N LYS A 386 20.03 -26.20 10.13
CA LYS A 386 21.10 -25.51 10.88
C LYS A 386 20.65 -24.96 12.24
N ASP A 387 19.35 -24.74 12.41
CA ASP A 387 18.74 -24.12 13.59
C ASP A 387 19.51 -22.90 14.16
N PRO A 388 19.76 -21.85 13.35
CA PRO A 388 20.42 -20.64 13.80
C PRO A 388 19.50 -19.80 14.70
N LYS A 389 20.07 -18.76 15.34
CA LYS A 389 19.28 -17.66 15.90
C LYS A 389 18.49 -16.98 14.78
N ARG A 390 17.21 -16.70 15.04
CA ARG A 390 16.29 -16.11 14.06
C ARG A 390 15.87 -14.70 14.50
N VAL A 391 15.85 -13.78 13.53
CA VAL A 391 15.40 -12.40 13.73
C VAL A 391 13.94 -12.30 13.35
N TYR A 392 13.15 -11.69 14.22
CA TYR A 392 11.74 -11.39 14.00
C TYR A 392 11.57 -9.88 14.07
N TYR A 393 11.40 -9.25 12.91
CA TYR A 393 11.17 -7.82 12.80
C TYR A 393 9.65 -7.61 12.77
N LEU A 394 9.09 -6.96 13.79
CA LEU A 394 7.65 -6.74 13.92
C LEU A 394 7.32 -5.30 13.54
N SER A 395 6.38 -5.10 12.61
CA SER A 395 5.86 -3.77 12.29
C SER A 395 4.46 -3.81 11.69
N LEU A 396 3.69 -2.74 11.91
CA LEU A 396 2.42 -2.52 11.22
C LEU A 396 2.58 -1.95 9.80
N GLU A 397 3.78 -1.51 9.39
CA GLU A 397 4.01 -1.05 8.01
C GLU A 397 5.14 -1.83 7.31
N TYR A 398 4.88 -2.24 6.06
CA TYR A 398 5.86 -2.71 5.08
C TYR A 398 5.55 -2.10 3.71
N TYR A 399 6.16 -0.95 3.40
CA TYR A 399 5.87 -0.22 2.16
C TYR A 399 6.67 -0.82 0.98
N MET A 400 6.31 -2.04 0.57
CA MET A 400 7.10 -2.86 -0.35
C MET A 400 7.21 -2.24 -1.77
N GLY A 401 6.13 -1.66 -2.28
CA GLY A 401 6.00 -1.27 -3.68
C GLY A 401 5.79 -2.46 -4.61
N ARG A 402 6.10 -2.30 -5.90
CA ARG A 402 6.10 -3.36 -6.92
C ARG A 402 7.18 -4.41 -6.67
N SER A 403 6.89 -5.70 -6.92
CA SER A 403 7.78 -6.82 -6.60
C SER A 403 8.37 -7.51 -7.83
N LEU A 404 7.80 -7.36 -9.03
CA LEU A 404 8.23 -8.04 -10.25
C LEU A 404 9.70 -7.74 -10.62
N GLN A 405 10.01 -6.47 -10.89
CA GLN A 405 11.35 -6.03 -11.29
C GLN A 405 12.40 -6.27 -10.20
N ASN A 406 12.07 -6.04 -8.93
CA ASN A 406 12.96 -6.31 -7.80
C ASN A 406 13.29 -7.80 -7.65
N THR A 407 12.32 -8.69 -7.92
CA THR A 407 12.55 -10.14 -7.95
C THR A 407 13.46 -10.53 -9.10
N MET A 408 13.19 -10.02 -10.32
CA MET A 408 14.02 -10.33 -11.50
C MET A 408 15.47 -9.84 -11.36
N ILE A 409 15.69 -8.69 -10.71
CA ILE A 409 17.01 -8.17 -10.36
C ILE A 409 17.69 -9.02 -9.29
N ASN A 410 17.04 -9.29 -8.15
CA ASN A 410 17.68 -10.05 -7.06
C ASN A 410 17.98 -11.51 -7.44
N LEU A 411 17.22 -12.09 -8.38
CA LEU A 411 17.49 -13.41 -8.98
C LEU A 411 18.52 -13.39 -10.12
N GLY A 412 18.84 -12.23 -10.71
CA GLY A 412 19.75 -12.11 -11.86
C GLY A 412 19.15 -12.58 -13.19
N ILE A 413 17.84 -12.46 -13.38
CA ILE A 413 17.12 -12.96 -14.57
C ILE A 413 16.47 -11.85 -15.43
N GLN A 414 16.61 -10.56 -15.08
CA GLN A 414 15.97 -9.44 -15.78
C GLN A 414 16.19 -9.48 -17.31
N THR A 415 17.43 -9.59 -17.79
CA THR A 415 17.72 -9.61 -19.24
C THR A 415 17.15 -10.83 -19.95
N ALA A 416 17.05 -11.98 -19.26
CA ALA A 416 16.46 -13.19 -19.82
C ALA A 416 14.93 -13.09 -19.93
N CYS A 417 14.28 -12.42 -18.96
CA CYS A 417 12.86 -12.07 -19.04
C CYS A 417 12.56 -11.03 -20.13
N ASP A 418 13.38 -9.99 -20.24
CA ASP A 418 13.27 -8.91 -21.23
C ASP A 418 13.36 -9.46 -22.68
N GLU A 419 14.44 -10.18 -23.00
CA GLU A 419 14.62 -10.86 -24.30
C GLU A 419 13.52 -11.91 -24.55
N ALA A 420 13.01 -12.59 -23.52
CA ALA A 420 11.88 -13.50 -23.64
C ALA A 420 10.56 -12.81 -24.02
N MET A 421 10.26 -11.65 -23.41
CA MET A 421 9.06 -10.87 -23.73
C MET A 421 9.17 -10.22 -25.11
N TYR A 422 10.33 -9.66 -25.44
CA TYR A 422 10.64 -9.09 -26.75
C TYR A 422 10.44 -10.13 -27.87
N GLN A 423 10.96 -11.36 -27.71
CA GLN A 423 10.76 -12.46 -28.67
C GLN A 423 9.32 -12.99 -28.74
N ILE A 424 8.45 -12.68 -27.77
CA ILE A 424 7.02 -12.98 -27.80
C ILE A 424 6.21 -11.85 -28.47
N GLY A 425 6.77 -10.63 -28.52
CA GLY A 425 6.14 -9.42 -29.07
C GLY A 425 5.52 -8.52 -28.01
N LEU A 426 6.08 -8.49 -26.80
CA LEU A 426 5.59 -7.72 -25.64
C LEU A 426 6.70 -6.80 -25.11
N ASP A 427 6.32 -5.63 -24.60
CA ASP A 427 7.21 -4.70 -23.89
C ASP A 427 7.18 -5.00 -22.38
N ILE A 428 8.34 -5.24 -21.76
CA ILE A 428 8.42 -5.55 -20.33
C ILE A 428 8.18 -4.32 -19.45
N GLU A 429 8.51 -3.09 -19.89
CA GLU A 429 8.18 -1.87 -19.14
C GLU A 429 6.64 -1.72 -19.07
N GLU A 430 5.88 -2.08 -20.13
CA GLU A 430 4.41 -2.06 -20.10
C GLU A 430 3.81 -3.09 -19.12
N LEU A 431 4.40 -4.30 -19.03
CA LEU A 431 3.96 -5.33 -18.08
C LEU A 431 4.30 -4.96 -16.62
N GLU A 432 5.47 -4.36 -16.38
CA GLU A 432 5.86 -3.85 -15.06
C GLU A 432 4.94 -2.70 -14.60
N GLU A 433 4.36 -1.93 -15.52
CA GLU A 433 3.35 -0.90 -15.21
C GLU A 433 1.96 -1.46 -14.85
N MET A 434 1.68 -2.75 -15.06
CA MET A 434 0.40 -3.38 -14.67
C MET A 434 0.38 -3.86 -13.20
N GLU A 435 1.52 -3.88 -12.51
CA GLU A 435 1.60 -4.27 -11.09
C GLU A 435 1.09 -3.12 -10.19
N GLU A 436 0.30 -3.42 -9.17
CA GLU A 436 -0.11 -2.44 -8.15
C GLU A 436 0.97 -2.32 -7.05
N ASP A 437 1.16 -1.13 -6.48
CA ASP A 437 1.97 -0.98 -5.26
C ASP A 437 1.29 -1.78 -4.12
N ALA A 438 2.03 -2.63 -3.39
CA ALA A 438 1.45 -3.32 -2.24
C ALA A 438 1.06 -2.33 -1.13
N GLY A 439 -0.25 -2.19 -0.88
CA GLY A 439 -0.89 -1.27 0.06
C GLY A 439 -0.67 -1.61 1.54
N LEU A 440 0.59 -1.81 1.93
CA LEU A 440 0.99 -2.33 3.24
C LEU A 440 1.81 -1.33 4.07
N GLY A 441 1.98 -0.10 3.60
CA GLY A 441 2.70 0.96 4.31
C GLY A 441 2.28 2.36 3.84
N ASN A 442 2.69 3.37 4.60
CA ASN A 442 2.31 4.78 4.42
C ASN A 442 3.54 5.66 4.24
N GLY A 443 4.59 5.45 5.05
CA GLY A 443 5.69 6.42 5.17
C GLY A 443 7.10 5.85 5.25
N GLY A 444 7.99 6.63 5.86
CA GLY A 444 9.40 6.29 6.04
C GLY A 444 9.61 5.02 6.88
N LEU A 445 8.79 4.82 7.93
CA LEU A 445 8.81 3.65 8.80
C LEU A 445 8.61 2.35 8.01
N GLY A 446 7.49 2.23 7.28
CA GLY A 446 7.22 1.08 6.43
C GLY A 446 8.23 0.88 5.30
N ARG A 447 8.77 1.96 4.75
CA ARG A 447 9.77 1.86 3.67
C ARG A 447 11.15 1.45 4.19
N LEU A 448 11.49 1.81 5.43
CA LEU A 448 12.69 1.32 6.13
C LEU A 448 12.57 -0.19 6.36
N ALA A 449 11.45 -0.65 6.95
CA ALA A 449 11.17 -2.07 7.16
C ALA A 449 11.31 -2.89 5.85
N ALA A 450 10.77 -2.38 4.74
CA ALA A 450 10.89 -2.99 3.42
C ALA A 450 12.32 -2.92 2.81
N CYS A 451 13.18 -1.97 3.20
CA CYS A 451 14.61 -1.99 2.86
C CYS A 451 15.39 -2.99 3.72
N PHE A 452 15.07 -3.06 5.02
CA PHE A 452 15.68 -3.98 5.98
C PHE A 452 15.42 -5.45 5.61
N LEU A 453 14.24 -5.79 5.10
CA LEU A 453 13.96 -7.14 4.58
C LEU A 453 14.88 -7.54 3.42
N ASP A 454 15.06 -6.67 2.42
CA ASP A 454 15.95 -6.90 1.27
C ASP A 454 17.42 -7.02 1.71
N SER A 455 17.88 -6.19 2.66
CA SER A 455 19.22 -6.29 3.26
C SER A 455 19.41 -7.56 4.08
N MET A 456 18.47 -7.94 4.95
CA MET A 456 18.58 -9.18 5.75
C MET A 456 18.61 -10.43 4.86
N ALA A 457 17.83 -10.47 3.78
CA ALA A 457 17.89 -11.56 2.80
C ALA A 457 19.22 -11.57 2.02
N THR A 458 19.74 -10.38 1.66
CA THR A 458 21.02 -10.23 0.94
C THR A 458 22.23 -10.62 1.81
N LEU A 459 22.17 -10.35 3.11
CA LEU A 459 23.17 -10.70 4.13
C LEU A 459 22.99 -12.12 4.72
N GLY A 460 22.20 -12.98 4.06
CA GLY A 460 21.99 -14.38 4.43
C GLY A 460 21.27 -14.63 5.76
N MET A 461 20.77 -13.58 6.41
CA MET A 461 20.29 -13.63 7.79
C MET A 461 18.99 -14.45 7.91
N PRO A 462 18.86 -15.33 8.92
CA PRO A 462 17.64 -16.09 9.21
C PRO A 462 16.49 -15.20 9.76
N ALA A 463 15.97 -14.33 8.91
CA ALA A 463 15.07 -13.25 9.29
C ALA A 463 13.65 -13.41 8.73
N TYR A 464 12.68 -12.93 9.50
CA TYR A 464 11.27 -12.90 9.15
C TYR A 464 10.70 -11.52 9.45
N GLY A 465 9.97 -10.95 8.48
CA GLY A 465 9.08 -9.81 8.74
C GLY A 465 7.71 -10.28 9.21
N TYR A 466 7.11 -9.59 10.17
CA TYR A 466 5.77 -9.87 10.67
C TYR A 466 4.93 -8.59 10.73
N GLY A 467 3.75 -8.63 10.11
CA GLY A 467 2.80 -7.51 10.05
C GLY A 467 1.37 -7.96 9.73
N ILE A 468 0.52 -7.03 9.29
CA ILE A 468 -0.89 -7.28 8.93
C ILE A 468 -1.06 -7.27 7.40
N ARG A 469 -1.88 -8.19 6.87
CA ARG A 469 -2.29 -8.18 5.46
C ARG A 469 -3.54 -7.31 5.31
N TYR A 470 -3.33 -6.01 5.18
CA TYR A 470 -4.42 -5.06 4.96
C TYR A 470 -5.12 -5.30 3.61
N GLU A 471 -6.44 -5.39 3.65
CA GLU A 471 -7.28 -5.58 2.46
C GLU A 471 -7.22 -4.34 1.53
N TYR A 472 -7.41 -3.16 2.13
CA TYR A 472 -7.10 -1.87 1.52
C TYR A 472 -5.88 -1.28 2.21
N GLY A 473 -5.00 -0.62 1.45
CA GLY A 473 -3.97 0.24 2.03
C GLY A 473 -4.54 1.46 2.76
N ILE A 474 -3.72 2.48 3.01
CA ILE A 474 -4.20 3.65 3.75
C ILE A 474 -5.29 4.41 2.97
N PHE A 475 -5.00 4.77 1.72
CA PHE A 475 -5.93 5.26 0.68
C PHE A 475 -5.14 5.57 -0.60
N ALA A 476 -5.79 5.46 -1.76
CA ALA A 476 -5.38 6.13 -2.98
C ALA A 476 -5.73 7.62 -2.86
N GLN A 477 -4.76 8.50 -3.14
CA GLN A 477 -4.98 9.95 -3.09
C GLN A 477 -5.51 10.43 -4.45
N LYS A 478 -6.57 11.25 -4.45
CA LYS A 478 -6.99 12.03 -5.62
C LYS A 478 -6.99 13.52 -5.33
N ILE A 479 -6.58 14.32 -6.31
CA ILE A 479 -6.67 15.78 -6.26
C ILE A 479 -7.88 16.24 -7.08
N ARG A 480 -8.94 16.70 -6.39
CA ARG A 480 -10.16 17.21 -7.03
C ARG A 480 -10.34 18.66 -6.61
N ASN A 481 -10.45 19.58 -7.58
CA ASN A 481 -10.52 21.03 -7.34
C ASN A 481 -9.36 21.59 -6.47
N GLY A 482 -8.20 20.92 -6.49
CA GLY A 482 -7.03 21.24 -5.65
C GLY A 482 -7.03 20.59 -4.26
N GLU A 483 -8.11 19.93 -3.84
CA GLU A 483 -8.24 19.27 -2.54
C GLU A 483 -7.88 17.78 -2.60
N GLN A 484 -7.31 17.27 -1.50
CA GLN A 484 -7.12 15.83 -1.31
C GLN A 484 -8.47 15.15 -1.00
N VAL A 485 -8.83 14.19 -1.84
CA VAL A 485 -9.90 13.20 -1.64
C VAL A 485 -9.26 11.83 -1.44
N GLU A 486 -9.73 11.09 -0.44
CA GLU A 486 -9.35 9.71 -0.19
C GLU A 486 -10.23 8.72 -0.97
N GLU A 487 -9.62 7.77 -1.69
CA GLU A 487 -10.29 6.63 -2.33
C GLU A 487 -9.70 5.31 -1.78
N PRO A 488 -10.47 4.19 -1.71
CA PRO A 488 -9.94 2.92 -1.22
C PRO A 488 -8.78 2.37 -2.06
N ASP A 489 -7.69 2.00 -1.40
CA ASP A 489 -6.47 1.45 -2.03
C ASP A 489 -6.61 -0.07 -2.26
N ASP A 490 -7.45 -0.43 -3.24
CA ASP A 490 -7.89 -1.80 -3.56
C ASP A 490 -6.85 -2.60 -4.37
N TRP A 491 -5.62 -2.68 -3.83
CA TRP A 491 -4.46 -3.34 -4.45
C TRP A 491 -4.64 -4.86 -4.66
N LEU A 492 -5.64 -5.46 -4.02
CA LEU A 492 -5.94 -6.90 -4.07
C LEU A 492 -7.03 -7.27 -5.08
N ARG A 493 -7.70 -6.31 -5.73
CA ARG A 493 -8.84 -6.52 -6.64
C ARG A 493 -8.66 -7.65 -7.66
N TYR A 494 -7.45 -7.80 -8.20
CA TYR A 494 -7.12 -8.80 -9.23
C TYR A 494 -6.33 -9.99 -8.68
N GLY A 495 -6.15 -10.06 -7.36
CA GLY A 495 -5.25 -11.00 -6.68
C GLY A 495 -3.79 -10.53 -6.66
N ASN A 496 -3.09 -10.86 -5.57
CA ASN A 496 -1.64 -10.69 -5.45
C ASN A 496 -0.95 -11.98 -5.93
N PRO A 497 -0.14 -11.96 -7.01
CA PRO A 497 0.50 -13.18 -7.50
C PRO A 497 1.64 -13.66 -6.59
N TRP A 498 2.21 -12.80 -5.73
CA TRP A 498 3.41 -13.08 -4.94
C TRP A 498 3.15 -13.84 -3.65
N GLU A 499 2.03 -13.55 -2.97
CA GLU A 499 1.70 -14.18 -1.68
C GLU A 499 1.39 -15.69 -1.79
N LYS A 500 1.42 -16.36 -0.64
CA LYS A 500 0.87 -17.70 -0.45
C LYS A 500 0.12 -17.75 0.87
N ALA A 501 -1.21 -17.89 0.79
CA ALA A 501 -2.05 -18.19 1.94
C ALA A 501 -1.65 -19.52 2.62
N ARG A 502 -1.68 -19.51 3.95
CA ARG A 502 -1.27 -20.60 4.85
C ARG A 502 -2.35 -20.98 5.87
N PRO A 503 -3.54 -21.43 5.45
CA PRO A 503 -4.61 -21.84 6.37
C PRO A 503 -4.15 -22.98 7.32
N GLU A 504 -3.13 -23.76 6.95
CA GLU A 504 -2.54 -24.81 7.79
C GLU A 504 -1.80 -24.29 9.05
N TYR A 505 -1.66 -22.97 9.20
CA TYR A 505 -1.07 -22.29 10.36
C TYR A 505 -1.98 -21.16 10.90
N MET A 506 -3.30 -21.34 10.83
CA MET A 506 -4.27 -20.41 11.43
C MET A 506 -4.23 -20.48 12.97
N ILE A 507 -4.27 -19.32 13.65
CA ILE A 507 -4.06 -19.19 15.11
C ILE A 507 -5.23 -18.41 15.75
N PRO A 508 -5.80 -18.84 16.90
CA PRO A 508 -6.80 -18.07 17.63
C PRO A 508 -6.15 -16.89 18.39
N ILE A 509 -6.82 -15.74 18.33
CA ILE A 509 -6.49 -14.49 19.02
C ILE A 509 -7.69 -14.09 19.87
N HIS A 510 -7.43 -13.63 21.09
CA HIS A 510 -8.46 -13.36 22.08
C HIS A 510 -8.57 -11.86 22.39
N PHE A 511 -9.79 -11.38 22.69
CA PHE A 511 -10.10 -10.01 23.09
C PHE A 511 -11.15 -9.99 24.20
N TYR A 512 -11.20 -8.90 24.96
CA TYR A 512 -12.13 -8.67 26.06
C TYR A 512 -12.07 -9.76 27.15
N GLY A 513 -13.21 -10.31 27.58
CA GLY A 513 -13.28 -11.30 28.65
C GLY A 513 -12.85 -10.74 30.00
N ARG A 514 -12.33 -11.62 30.86
CA ARG A 514 -11.92 -11.30 32.24
C ARG A 514 -10.83 -12.25 32.74
N VAL A 515 -10.09 -11.83 33.76
CA VAL A 515 -9.15 -12.69 34.48
C VAL A 515 -9.89 -13.41 35.61
N ILE A 516 -9.55 -14.68 35.83
CA ILE A 516 -9.88 -15.43 37.05
C ILE A 516 -8.62 -16.01 37.67
N ASP A 517 -8.56 -16.03 39.00
CA ASP A 517 -7.53 -16.74 39.75
C ASP A 517 -7.96 -18.20 39.96
N THR A 518 -7.05 -19.15 39.73
CA THR A 518 -7.28 -20.59 39.91
C THR A 518 -6.08 -21.25 40.61
N PRO A 519 -6.19 -22.48 41.14
CA PRO A 519 -5.06 -23.13 41.81
C PRO A 519 -3.83 -23.33 40.91
N GLU A 520 -4.03 -23.40 39.58
CA GLU A 520 -2.96 -23.48 38.57
C GLU A 520 -2.51 -22.09 38.04
N GLY A 521 -2.79 -21.03 38.79
CA GLY A 521 -2.49 -19.63 38.45
C GLY A 521 -3.66 -18.88 37.80
N LYS A 522 -3.38 -17.70 37.26
CA LYS A 522 -4.35 -16.87 36.53
C LYS A 522 -4.75 -17.50 35.20
N LYS A 523 -5.99 -17.27 34.78
CA LYS A 523 -6.53 -17.63 33.47
C LYS A 523 -7.36 -16.49 32.90
N TRP A 524 -7.18 -16.22 31.60
CA TRP A 524 -8.00 -15.27 30.85
C TRP A 524 -9.17 -16.03 30.20
N VAL A 525 -10.40 -15.65 30.51
CA VAL A 525 -11.62 -16.40 30.16
C VAL A 525 -12.71 -15.49 29.60
N ASP A 526 -13.76 -16.09 29.02
CA ASP A 526 -14.93 -15.42 28.44
C ASP A 526 -14.58 -14.42 27.31
N THR A 527 -13.55 -14.72 26.54
CA THR A 527 -12.99 -13.84 25.50
C THR A 527 -13.71 -13.98 24.15
N GLN A 528 -13.82 -12.87 23.40
CA GLN A 528 -14.12 -12.93 21.97
C GLN A 528 -12.90 -13.50 21.24
N THR A 529 -13.12 -14.42 20.30
CA THR A 529 -12.04 -15.02 19.49
C THR A 529 -12.09 -14.49 18.05
N VAL A 530 -10.91 -14.23 17.47
CA VAL A 530 -10.69 -13.92 16.05
C VAL A 530 -9.54 -14.81 15.57
N PHE A 531 -9.64 -15.38 14.38
CA PHE A 531 -8.53 -16.14 13.80
C PHE A 531 -7.55 -15.26 13.03
N ALA A 532 -6.26 -15.48 13.23
CA ALA A 532 -5.19 -14.95 12.40
C ALA A 532 -4.79 -15.99 11.34
N MET A 533 -5.07 -15.71 10.06
CA MET A 533 -4.63 -16.53 8.93
C MET A 533 -3.37 -15.93 8.30
N PRO A 534 -2.24 -16.66 8.26
CA PRO A 534 -1.01 -16.13 7.69
C PRO A 534 -1.01 -16.17 6.16
N TYR A 535 -0.42 -15.15 5.57
CA TYR A 535 -0.03 -15.07 4.17
C TYR A 535 1.48 -14.82 4.10
N ASP A 536 2.21 -15.74 3.48
CA ASP A 536 3.65 -15.64 3.30
C ASP A 536 3.97 -14.95 1.97
N ASN A 537 4.85 -13.95 1.98
CA ASN A 537 5.44 -13.33 0.80
C ASN A 537 6.96 -13.61 0.77
N PRO A 538 7.53 -14.09 -0.35
CA PRO A 538 8.96 -14.37 -0.47
C PRO A 538 9.78 -13.08 -0.60
N VAL A 539 10.94 -13.03 0.06
CA VAL A 539 11.88 -11.89 0.03
C VAL A 539 13.25 -12.38 -0.46
N PRO A 540 13.58 -12.23 -1.77
CA PRO A 540 14.86 -12.69 -2.31
C PRO A 540 16.03 -11.77 -1.92
N GLY A 541 17.15 -12.36 -1.51
CA GLY A 541 18.43 -11.67 -1.38
C GLY A 541 19.12 -11.50 -2.73
N TYR A 542 19.92 -10.44 -2.87
CA TYR A 542 20.60 -10.13 -4.13
C TYR A 542 21.69 -11.17 -4.47
N GLY A 543 21.48 -11.93 -5.53
CA GLY A 543 22.50 -12.79 -6.15
C GLY A 543 23.05 -13.93 -5.29
N ASN A 544 22.39 -14.28 -4.18
CA ASN A 544 22.88 -15.23 -3.16
C ASN A 544 22.01 -16.51 -3.00
N ASN A 545 20.90 -16.63 -3.75
CA ASN A 545 19.87 -17.69 -3.66
C ASN A 545 19.12 -17.80 -2.31
N VAL A 546 19.30 -16.87 -1.38
CA VAL A 546 18.53 -16.81 -0.12
C VAL A 546 17.17 -16.20 -0.41
N VAL A 547 16.11 -16.79 0.13
CA VAL A 547 14.76 -16.20 0.11
C VAL A 547 14.15 -16.29 1.52
N ASN A 548 14.03 -15.13 2.16
CA ASN A 548 13.38 -14.94 3.45
C ASN A 548 11.85 -14.80 3.29
N THR A 549 11.14 -14.60 4.40
CA THR A 549 9.67 -14.54 4.43
C THR A 549 9.18 -13.28 5.12
N LEU A 550 8.29 -12.54 4.46
CA LEU A 550 7.39 -11.56 5.08
C LEU A 550 6.06 -12.26 5.34
N ARG A 551 5.71 -12.49 6.61
CA ARG A 551 4.45 -13.11 7.04
C ARG A 551 3.46 -12.02 7.45
N LEU A 552 2.30 -12.01 6.81
CA LEU A 552 1.26 -11.01 7.02
C LEU A 552 -0.02 -11.71 7.51
N TRP A 553 -0.58 -11.23 8.62
CA TRP A 553 -1.78 -11.80 9.21
C TRP A 553 -3.06 -11.17 8.64
N SER A 554 -3.99 -11.98 8.15
CA SER A 554 -5.36 -11.56 7.84
C SER A 554 -6.30 -12.03 8.96
N ALA A 555 -7.17 -11.14 9.43
CA ALA A 555 -8.19 -11.46 10.42
C ALA A 555 -9.35 -12.23 9.77
N LYS A 556 -9.87 -13.24 10.48
CA LYS A 556 -10.97 -14.11 10.04
C LYS A 556 -11.91 -14.39 11.22
N SER A 557 -13.21 -14.45 10.93
CA SER A 557 -14.22 -14.88 11.90
C SER A 557 -14.00 -16.34 12.30
N PRO A 558 -14.19 -16.73 13.58
CA PRO A 558 -14.30 -18.14 13.97
C PRO A 558 -15.67 -18.74 13.64
N ILE A 559 -16.66 -17.90 13.32
CA ILE A 559 -17.99 -18.32 12.90
C ILE A 559 -17.96 -18.52 11.39
N ASP A 560 -17.83 -19.78 10.97
CA ASP A 560 -18.40 -20.22 9.69
C ASP A 560 -19.92 -19.98 9.73
N PHE A 561 -20.44 -19.48 8.61
CA PHE A 561 -21.83 -19.06 8.36
C PHE A 561 -22.87 -19.63 9.34
N ASN A 562 -23.37 -18.79 10.25
CA ASN A 562 -24.26 -19.23 11.34
C ASN A 562 -25.67 -19.55 10.81
N LEU A 563 -25.84 -20.82 10.41
CA LEU A 563 -27.10 -21.42 9.95
C LEU A 563 -28.25 -21.22 10.93
N LYS A 564 -28.01 -21.01 12.24
CA LYS A 564 -29.10 -20.76 13.18
C LYS A 564 -29.72 -19.39 12.95
N PHE A 565 -28.92 -18.32 13.02
CA PHE A 565 -29.41 -16.96 12.74
C PHE A 565 -29.98 -16.84 11.31
N PHE A 566 -29.37 -17.54 10.34
CA PHE A 566 -29.90 -17.62 8.97
C PHE A 566 -31.30 -18.27 8.91
N ASN A 567 -31.51 -19.41 9.59
CA ASN A 567 -32.80 -20.09 9.62
C ASN A 567 -33.85 -19.37 10.49
N ASP A 568 -33.42 -18.66 11.53
CA ASP A 568 -34.25 -17.81 12.39
C ASP A 568 -34.62 -16.47 11.71
N GLY A 569 -34.06 -16.19 10.52
CA GLY A 569 -34.36 -15.01 9.68
C GLY A 569 -33.49 -13.77 9.93
N ASP A 570 -32.57 -13.82 10.90
CA ASP A 570 -31.59 -12.76 11.15
C ASP A 570 -30.34 -12.93 10.27
N TYR A 571 -30.56 -12.69 8.98
CA TYR A 571 -29.51 -12.70 7.96
C TYR A 571 -28.45 -11.62 8.17
N ILE A 572 -28.77 -10.56 8.91
CA ILE A 572 -27.92 -9.39 9.06
C ILE A 572 -26.89 -9.63 10.17
N GLN A 573 -27.31 -10.07 11.36
CA GLN A 573 -26.38 -10.25 12.49
C GLN A 573 -25.28 -11.27 12.18
N ALA A 574 -25.63 -12.38 11.51
CA ALA A 574 -24.69 -13.41 11.06
C ALA A 574 -23.58 -12.87 10.12
N VAL A 575 -23.82 -11.75 9.42
CA VAL A 575 -22.86 -11.09 8.52
C VAL A 575 -22.15 -9.92 9.23
N LEU A 576 -22.80 -9.26 10.19
CA LEU A 576 -22.19 -8.20 11.01
C LEU A 576 -21.05 -8.74 11.89
N ASP A 577 -21.27 -9.83 12.63
CA ASP A 577 -20.27 -10.43 13.52
C ASP A 577 -18.97 -10.76 12.77
N ARG A 578 -19.11 -11.30 11.56
CA ARG A 578 -17.99 -11.59 10.66
C ARG A 578 -17.26 -10.32 10.23
N ASN A 579 -17.98 -9.26 9.86
CA ASN A 579 -17.38 -7.99 9.44
C ASN A 579 -16.61 -7.32 10.59
N LEU A 580 -17.09 -7.43 11.83
CA LEU A 580 -16.40 -6.90 13.02
C LEU A 580 -15.05 -7.60 13.26
N ALA A 581 -14.96 -8.91 13.03
CA ALA A 581 -13.70 -9.66 13.10
C ALA A 581 -12.76 -9.31 11.93
N GLU A 582 -13.25 -9.30 10.69
CA GLU A 582 -12.43 -9.05 9.50
C GLU A 582 -11.95 -7.57 9.38
N ASN A 583 -12.65 -6.63 10.03
CA ASN A 583 -12.26 -5.21 10.11
C ASN A 583 -10.81 -4.99 10.60
N ILE A 584 -10.30 -5.86 11.48
CA ILE A 584 -8.94 -5.71 12.05
C ILE A 584 -7.89 -5.65 10.92
N SER A 585 -7.98 -6.50 9.90
CA SER A 585 -7.06 -6.47 8.75
C SER A 585 -7.63 -5.75 7.52
N ARG A 586 -8.55 -4.78 7.68
CA ARG A 586 -9.24 -4.14 6.55
C ARG A 586 -8.54 -2.87 6.03
N VAL A 587 -8.11 -1.96 6.91
CA VAL A 587 -7.49 -0.67 6.55
C VAL A 587 -6.28 -0.36 7.42
N LEU A 588 -5.22 0.19 6.83
CA LEU A 588 -3.99 0.64 7.49
C LEU A 588 -4.19 2.05 8.10
N TYR A 589 -4.06 2.18 9.42
CA TYR A 589 -4.42 3.36 10.23
C TYR A 589 -5.89 3.82 10.03
N PRO A 590 -6.86 3.20 10.74
CA PRO A 590 -8.20 3.79 10.85
C PRO A 590 -8.12 5.19 11.49
N ASN A 591 -9.10 6.06 11.17
CA ASN A 591 -9.17 7.41 11.74
C ASN A 591 -9.44 7.35 13.25
N ASP A 592 -8.43 7.68 14.05
CA ASP A 592 -8.40 7.58 15.51
C ASP A 592 -8.88 8.85 16.23
N ASN A 593 -9.42 9.84 15.52
CA ASN A 593 -10.11 10.97 16.14
C ASN A 593 -11.38 10.57 16.92
N PHE A 594 -11.85 9.32 16.77
CA PHE A 594 -13.02 8.74 17.46
C PHE A 594 -12.64 7.46 18.23
N PHE A 595 -13.42 7.10 19.25
CA PHE A 595 -13.11 6.00 20.17
C PHE A 595 -12.97 4.66 19.45
N GLU A 596 -13.87 4.38 18.51
CA GLU A 596 -13.93 3.15 17.73
C GLU A 596 -12.70 2.97 16.83
N GLY A 597 -12.12 4.08 16.33
CA GLY A 597 -10.87 4.08 15.58
C GLY A 597 -9.66 3.75 16.47
N LYS A 598 -9.61 4.33 17.68
CA LYS A 598 -8.61 4.02 18.71
C LYS A 598 -8.66 2.56 19.15
N GLU A 599 -9.86 2.05 19.43
CA GLU A 599 -10.08 0.64 19.75
C GLU A 599 -9.65 -0.30 18.61
N LEU A 600 -10.02 0.01 17.36
CA LEU A 600 -9.63 -0.80 16.21
C LEU A 600 -8.11 -0.80 15.99
N ARG A 601 -7.45 0.32 16.26
CA ARG A 601 -5.99 0.45 16.21
C ARG A 601 -5.29 -0.39 17.29
N LEU A 602 -5.73 -0.32 18.55
CA LEU A 602 -5.21 -1.17 19.62
C LEU A 602 -5.44 -2.67 19.32
N LYS A 603 -6.58 -3.02 18.72
CA LYS A 603 -6.85 -4.39 18.25
C LYS A 603 -5.89 -4.83 17.14
N GLN A 604 -5.49 -3.96 16.21
CA GLN A 604 -4.47 -4.24 15.20
C GLN A 604 -3.11 -4.55 15.84
N GLU A 605 -2.66 -3.69 16.76
CA GLU A 605 -1.39 -3.87 17.49
C GLU A 605 -1.33 -5.22 18.21
N TYR A 606 -2.37 -5.52 19.01
CA TYR A 606 -2.43 -6.80 19.73
C TYR A 606 -2.55 -8.01 18.81
N PHE A 607 -3.41 -7.95 17.78
CA PHE A 607 -3.60 -9.04 16.82
C PHE A 607 -2.28 -9.44 16.14
N MET A 608 -1.50 -8.45 15.71
CA MET A 608 -0.19 -8.66 15.10
C MET A 608 0.82 -9.24 16.11
N CYS A 609 0.86 -8.74 17.34
CA CYS A 609 1.75 -9.25 18.39
C CYS A 609 1.43 -10.70 18.77
N ALA A 610 0.18 -11.01 19.12
CA ALA A 610 -0.23 -12.31 19.64
C ALA A 610 -0.12 -13.43 18.59
N ALA A 611 -0.51 -13.17 17.34
CA ALA A 611 -0.37 -14.16 16.26
C ALA A 611 1.11 -14.45 15.97
N THR A 612 1.94 -13.41 15.98
CA THR A 612 3.38 -13.51 15.74
C THR A 612 4.09 -14.28 16.85
N LEU A 613 3.82 -13.96 18.12
CA LEU A 613 4.46 -14.62 19.25
C LEU A 613 4.09 -16.10 19.36
N GLN A 614 2.81 -16.46 19.15
CA GLN A 614 2.40 -17.87 19.08
C GLN A 614 3.15 -18.61 17.95
N ASP A 615 3.32 -18.01 16.77
CA ASP A 615 4.07 -18.63 15.66
C ASP A 615 5.59 -18.71 15.93
N ILE A 616 6.17 -17.75 16.66
CA ILE A 616 7.57 -17.77 17.13
C ILE A 616 7.78 -18.90 18.15
N VAL A 617 6.95 -18.98 19.20
CA VAL A 617 7.03 -20.02 20.24
C VAL A 617 6.83 -21.41 19.63
N ARG A 618 5.85 -21.57 18.72
CA ARG A 618 5.63 -22.78 17.94
C ARG A 618 6.88 -23.18 17.14
N ARG A 619 7.54 -22.24 16.46
CA ARG A 619 8.78 -22.48 15.69
C ARG A 619 10.00 -22.75 16.58
N TYR A 620 10.06 -22.17 17.78
CA TYR A 620 11.11 -22.47 18.77
C TYR A 620 10.98 -23.89 19.32
N LYS A 621 9.75 -24.34 19.66
CA LYS A 621 9.44 -25.70 20.12
C LYS A 621 9.71 -26.75 19.04
N ALA A 622 9.21 -26.55 17.83
CA ALA A 622 9.39 -27.45 16.69
C ALA A 622 10.71 -27.17 15.92
N SER A 623 11.85 -27.39 16.59
CA SER A 623 13.19 -27.07 16.06
C SER A 623 13.74 -28.07 15.03
N LYS A 624 13.22 -29.30 15.00
CA LYS A 624 13.77 -30.41 14.19
C LYS A 624 13.12 -30.46 12.80
N PHE A 625 13.94 -30.45 11.75
CA PHE A 625 13.45 -30.62 10.37
C PHE A 625 12.61 -31.91 10.20
N GLY A 626 11.51 -31.80 9.45
CA GLY A 626 10.60 -32.91 9.16
C GLY A 626 9.63 -33.32 10.27
N SER A 627 9.71 -32.71 11.46
CA SER A 627 8.82 -32.96 12.60
C SER A 627 7.99 -31.72 12.95
N ARG A 628 6.83 -31.94 13.58
CA ARG A 628 6.01 -30.88 14.22
C ARG A 628 6.02 -30.97 15.74
N ASP A 629 6.77 -31.91 16.30
CA ASP A 629 6.79 -32.24 17.72
C ASP A 629 7.55 -31.17 18.51
N ALA A 630 7.17 -30.95 19.77
CA ALA A 630 7.90 -30.05 20.67
C ALA A 630 9.22 -30.70 21.12
N VAL A 631 10.31 -30.40 20.41
CA VAL A 631 11.65 -30.91 20.72
C VAL A 631 12.35 -30.05 21.77
N ARG A 632 12.09 -28.73 21.78
CA ARG A 632 12.45 -27.88 22.92
C ARG A 632 11.31 -27.83 23.95
N THR A 633 11.62 -28.21 25.18
CA THR A 633 10.70 -28.14 26.33
C THR A 633 11.10 -27.08 27.37
N SER A 634 12.32 -26.55 27.33
CA SER A 634 12.72 -25.36 28.11
C SER A 634 12.89 -24.12 27.22
N PHE A 635 12.66 -22.95 27.82
CA PHE A 635 12.86 -21.62 27.25
C PHE A 635 14.20 -20.96 27.65
N ASP A 636 15.08 -21.65 28.38
CA ASP A 636 16.42 -21.12 28.77
C ASP A 636 17.26 -20.67 27.56
N ASP A 637 17.12 -21.37 26.42
CA ASP A 637 17.80 -21.09 25.15
C ASP A 637 17.00 -20.13 24.24
N PHE A 638 15.85 -19.59 24.68
CA PHE A 638 14.98 -18.76 23.85
C PHE A 638 15.66 -17.47 23.37
N PRO A 639 16.34 -16.66 24.22
CA PRO A 639 17.07 -15.47 23.76
C PRO A 639 18.30 -15.78 22.89
N ASN A 640 18.80 -17.02 22.91
CA ASN A 640 19.89 -17.47 22.04
C ASN A 640 19.39 -17.89 20.65
N LYS A 641 18.08 -18.12 20.50
CA LYS A 641 17.44 -18.64 19.27
C LYS A 641 16.43 -17.68 18.65
N VAL A 642 16.02 -16.66 19.39
CA VAL A 642 15.02 -15.65 19.04
C VAL A 642 15.62 -14.26 19.33
N ALA A 643 15.48 -13.32 18.40
CA ALA A 643 15.54 -11.89 18.66
C ALA A 643 14.28 -11.24 18.09
N ILE A 644 13.65 -10.34 18.85
CA ILE A 644 12.44 -9.61 18.45
C ILE A 644 12.80 -8.11 18.38
N GLN A 645 12.72 -7.53 17.18
CA GLN A 645 12.88 -6.09 16.99
C GLN A 645 11.50 -5.42 16.93
N LEU A 646 11.31 -4.46 17.81
CA LEU A 646 10.13 -3.60 17.89
C LEU A 646 10.37 -2.35 17.03
N ASN A 647 9.72 -2.28 15.86
CA ASN A 647 9.79 -1.14 14.95
C ASN A 647 8.78 -0.06 15.38
N ASP A 648 9.28 0.96 16.09
CA ASP A 648 8.49 1.88 16.92
C ASP A 648 7.68 1.17 18.03
N THR A 649 6.74 1.90 18.64
CA THR A 649 5.94 1.52 19.82
C THR A 649 4.75 0.62 19.48
N HIS A 650 4.36 0.51 18.22
CA HIS A 650 3.19 -0.28 17.79
C HIS A 650 3.26 -1.78 18.18
N PRO A 651 4.41 -2.48 18.03
CA PRO A 651 4.56 -3.86 18.51
C PRO A 651 4.84 -4.00 20.02
N SER A 652 4.80 -2.93 20.82
CA SER A 652 5.17 -2.95 22.25
C SER A 652 4.37 -3.98 23.10
N LEU A 653 3.14 -4.29 22.70
CA LEU A 653 2.32 -5.35 23.32
C LEU A 653 2.93 -6.75 23.22
N ALA A 654 3.96 -6.96 22.39
CA ALA A 654 4.73 -8.19 22.39
C ALA A 654 5.44 -8.45 23.74
N ILE A 655 5.78 -7.41 24.51
CA ILE A 655 6.40 -7.54 25.84
C ILE A 655 5.41 -8.20 26.84
N PRO A 656 4.22 -7.63 27.11
CA PRO A 656 3.25 -8.25 28.01
C PRO A 656 2.62 -9.54 27.46
N GLU A 657 2.49 -9.73 26.14
CA GLU A 657 1.99 -11.00 25.60
C GLU A 657 3.02 -12.13 25.70
N LEU A 658 4.31 -11.87 25.50
CA LEU A 658 5.33 -12.91 25.73
C LEU A 658 5.42 -13.25 27.22
N MET A 659 5.27 -12.28 28.12
CA MET A 659 5.08 -12.54 29.55
C MET A 659 3.83 -13.40 29.81
N ARG A 660 2.68 -13.07 29.20
CA ARG A 660 1.43 -13.84 29.35
C ARG A 660 1.62 -15.29 28.92
N ILE A 661 2.23 -15.55 27.76
CA ILE A 661 2.52 -16.91 27.29
C ILE A 661 3.43 -17.64 28.28
N LEU A 662 4.56 -17.05 28.68
CA LEU A 662 5.54 -17.71 29.54
C LEU A 662 5.00 -18.01 30.94
N LEU A 663 4.12 -17.17 31.48
CA LEU A 663 3.50 -17.34 32.80
C LEU A 663 2.25 -18.21 32.79
N ASP A 664 1.27 -17.86 31.96
CA ASP A 664 -0.08 -18.42 32.03
C ASP A 664 -0.16 -19.75 31.27
N ASP A 665 0.58 -19.89 30.16
CA ASP A 665 0.54 -21.06 29.28
C ASP A 665 1.71 -22.03 29.58
N GLU A 666 2.94 -21.51 29.69
CA GLU A 666 4.18 -22.30 29.85
C GLU A 666 4.61 -22.49 31.32
N LYS A 667 3.95 -21.81 32.27
CA LYS A 667 4.11 -21.96 33.74
C LYS A 667 5.53 -21.68 34.29
N LEU A 668 6.24 -20.70 33.72
CA LEU A 668 7.48 -20.18 34.30
C LEU A 668 7.20 -19.29 35.53
N SER A 669 8.22 -19.09 36.38
CA SER A 669 8.22 -18.03 37.40
C SER A 669 8.40 -16.65 36.77
N TRP A 670 7.95 -15.60 37.48
CA TRP A 670 8.02 -14.22 37.01
C TRP A 670 9.42 -13.79 36.59
N ASP A 671 10.41 -13.96 37.46
CA ASP A 671 11.78 -13.50 37.22
C ASP A 671 12.41 -14.18 36.00
N LYS A 672 12.13 -15.48 35.81
CA LYS A 672 12.61 -16.25 34.67
C LYS A 672 11.92 -15.84 33.36
N ALA A 673 10.61 -15.60 33.40
CA ALA A 673 9.88 -15.09 32.24
C ALA A 673 10.39 -13.70 31.84
N TRP A 674 10.54 -12.79 32.82
CA TRP A 674 10.95 -11.40 32.59
C TRP A 674 12.37 -11.28 32.02
N ASP A 675 13.34 -12.03 32.56
CA ASP A 675 14.69 -12.14 32.01
C ASP A 675 14.69 -12.61 30.55
N ILE A 676 13.88 -13.63 30.22
CA ILE A 676 13.73 -14.12 28.84
C ILE A 676 13.14 -13.04 27.93
N VAL A 677 12.12 -12.29 28.36
CA VAL A 677 11.53 -11.20 27.56
C VAL A 677 12.54 -10.09 27.30
N VAL A 678 13.19 -9.56 28.35
CA VAL A 678 14.15 -8.46 28.22
C VAL A 678 15.32 -8.86 27.32
N ARG A 679 15.89 -10.06 27.48
CA ARG A 679 16.99 -10.57 26.63
C ARG A 679 16.56 -10.91 25.20
N THR A 680 15.26 -10.98 24.90
CA THR A 680 14.74 -11.25 23.54
C THR A 680 14.37 -9.98 22.78
N CYS A 681 13.80 -8.98 23.47
CA CYS A 681 13.23 -7.78 22.86
C CYS A 681 14.24 -6.62 22.75
N ALA A 682 14.23 -5.92 21.62
CA ALA A 682 14.95 -4.67 21.38
C ALA A 682 14.04 -3.64 20.70
N TYR A 683 14.19 -2.36 21.05
CA TYR A 683 13.28 -1.27 20.64
C TYR A 683 13.99 -0.20 19.80
N THR A 684 13.41 0.14 18.65
CA THR A 684 13.84 1.27 17.81
C THR A 684 12.83 2.41 17.89
N ASN A 685 13.27 3.60 18.30
CA ASN A 685 12.46 4.81 18.34
C ASN A 685 12.63 5.64 17.05
N HIS A 686 11.51 6.11 16.49
CA HIS A 686 11.48 6.86 15.22
C HIS A 686 10.93 8.30 15.34
N THR A 687 10.61 8.78 16.54
CA THR A 687 10.01 10.11 16.73
C THR A 687 10.49 10.80 17.99
N VAL A 688 10.73 12.10 17.85
CA VAL A 688 11.02 13.08 18.91
C VAL A 688 9.79 13.89 19.33
N LEU A 689 8.71 13.86 18.53
CA LEU A 689 7.50 14.65 18.79
C LEU A 689 6.65 13.97 19.88
N PRO A 690 6.37 14.62 21.02
CA PRO A 690 5.57 14.03 22.10
C PRO A 690 4.17 13.60 21.65
N GLU A 691 3.55 14.34 20.72
CA GLU A 691 2.25 14.00 20.15
C GLU A 691 2.22 12.71 19.31
N ALA A 692 3.38 12.13 19.00
CA ALA A 692 3.53 10.90 18.23
C ALA A 692 3.96 9.68 19.07
N LEU A 693 4.16 9.83 20.39
CA LEU A 693 4.46 8.71 21.28
C LEU A 693 3.16 8.06 21.77
N GLU A 694 2.97 6.76 21.55
CA GLU A 694 1.70 6.09 21.83
C GLU A 694 1.36 6.08 23.35
N ARG A 695 0.09 6.40 23.65
CA ARG A 695 -0.49 6.56 24.99
C ARG A 695 -1.90 5.95 25.06
N TRP A 696 -1.99 4.69 25.46
CA TRP A 696 -3.27 3.97 25.52
C TRP A 696 -4.00 4.23 26.84
N PRO A 697 -5.28 4.67 26.83
CA PRO A 697 -6.07 4.79 28.05
C PRO A 697 -6.16 3.48 28.84
N VAL A 698 -6.01 3.57 30.16
CA VAL A 698 -6.14 2.43 31.07
C VAL A 698 -7.52 1.78 30.95
N SER A 699 -8.58 2.59 30.81
CA SER A 699 -9.97 2.15 30.58
C SER A 699 -10.10 1.21 29.37
N MET A 700 -9.46 1.58 28.25
CA MET A 700 -9.47 0.84 26.99
C MET A 700 -8.67 -0.47 27.10
N LEU A 701 -7.48 -0.42 27.71
CA LEU A 701 -6.67 -1.62 27.97
C LEU A 701 -7.36 -2.57 28.96
N GLN A 702 -8.01 -2.05 30.00
CA GLN A 702 -8.78 -2.86 30.97
C GLN A 702 -9.95 -3.58 30.31
N SER A 703 -10.63 -2.93 29.37
CA SER A 703 -11.75 -3.52 28.63
C SER A 703 -11.28 -4.59 27.64
N ILE A 704 -10.27 -4.31 26.82
CA ILE A 704 -9.91 -5.14 25.66
C ILE A 704 -8.85 -6.20 26.00
N LEU A 705 -7.92 -5.90 26.91
CA LEU A 705 -6.74 -6.71 27.26
C LEU A 705 -6.52 -6.78 28.79
N PRO A 706 -7.52 -7.22 29.58
CA PRO A 706 -7.47 -7.13 31.05
C PRO A 706 -6.27 -7.85 31.68
N ARG A 707 -5.85 -8.99 31.12
CA ARG A 707 -4.69 -9.75 31.60
C ARG A 707 -3.37 -9.02 31.35
N HIS A 708 -3.24 -8.34 30.21
CA HIS A 708 -2.05 -7.58 29.86
C HIS A 708 -1.92 -6.33 30.73
N LEU A 709 -3.03 -5.69 31.12
CA LEU A 709 -3.00 -4.58 32.04
C LEU A 709 -2.49 -4.98 33.44
N GLU A 710 -2.90 -6.14 33.98
CA GLU A 710 -2.32 -6.69 35.22
C GLU A 710 -0.79 -6.88 35.09
N ILE A 711 -0.34 -7.44 33.96
CA ILE A 711 1.09 -7.69 33.69
C ILE A 711 1.86 -6.37 33.59
N ILE A 712 1.32 -5.36 32.88
CA ILE A 712 1.90 -4.02 32.76
C ILE A 712 1.99 -3.34 34.13
N TYR A 713 0.97 -3.44 34.98
CA TYR A 713 1.02 -2.91 36.35
C TYR A 713 2.07 -3.62 37.21
N HIS A 714 2.26 -4.92 37.08
CA HIS A 714 3.29 -5.64 37.84
C HIS A 714 4.71 -5.33 37.34
N ILE A 715 4.90 -5.18 36.02
CA ILE A 715 6.14 -4.64 35.43
C ILE A 715 6.41 -3.24 36.00
N ASN A 716 5.42 -2.34 36.02
CA ASN A 716 5.59 -0.99 36.55
C ASN A 716 5.94 -1.00 38.05
N PHE A 717 5.26 -1.81 38.86
CA PHE A 717 5.52 -1.94 40.29
C PHE A 717 6.97 -2.36 40.58
N LEU A 718 7.45 -3.40 39.92
CA LEU A 718 8.83 -3.88 40.09
C LEU A 718 9.87 -2.91 39.51
N HIS A 719 9.55 -2.23 38.41
CA HIS A 719 10.39 -1.17 37.85
C HIS A 719 10.53 0.00 38.83
N LEU A 720 9.43 0.52 39.36
CA LEU A 720 9.46 1.65 40.30
C LEU A 720 10.11 1.27 41.65
N GLN A 721 10.02 0.02 42.09
CA GLN A 721 10.83 -0.48 43.21
C GLN A 721 12.34 -0.42 42.92
N GLU A 722 12.78 -0.62 41.67
CA GLU A 722 14.19 -0.47 41.29
C GLU A 722 14.58 1.01 41.11
N VAL A 723 13.66 1.86 40.66
CA VAL A 723 13.85 3.32 40.62
C VAL A 723 14.08 3.88 42.02
N GLU A 724 13.21 3.56 42.99
CA GLU A 724 13.33 4.05 44.38
C GLU A 724 14.62 3.54 45.06
N LYS A 725 15.08 2.32 44.76
CA LYS A 725 16.39 1.82 45.25
C LYS A 725 17.58 2.61 44.70
N ARG A 726 17.50 3.08 43.45
CA ARG A 726 18.60 3.82 42.78
C ARG A 726 18.57 5.32 43.08
N PHE A 727 17.38 5.88 43.26
CA PHE A 727 17.14 7.32 43.45
C PHE A 727 16.17 7.59 44.61
N PRO A 728 16.52 7.22 45.87
CA PRO A 728 15.57 7.27 46.98
C PRO A 728 14.97 8.66 47.21
N GLY A 729 13.64 8.75 47.22
CA GLY A 729 12.90 9.99 47.41
C GLY A 729 12.83 10.94 46.20
N ASP A 730 13.41 10.61 45.03
CA ASP A 730 13.21 11.39 43.79
C ASP A 730 11.86 11.04 43.15
N PHE A 731 10.77 11.46 43.80
CA PHE A 731 9.40 11.22 43.34
C PHE A 731 9.10 11.85 41.97
N GLY A 732 9.84 12.89 41.57
CA GLY A 732 9.73 13.50 40.24
C GLY A 732 10.23 12.55 39.15
N ARG A 733 11.42 11.97 39.35
CA ARG A 733 11.97 10.91 38.50
C ARG A 733 11.15 9.62 38.55
N MET A 734 10.61 9.25 39.71
CA MET A 734 9.71 8.10 39.83
C MET A 734 8.45 8.28 38.97
N ARG A 735 7.91 9.50 38.89
CA ARG A 735 6.78 9.84 38.03
C ARG A 735 7.14 9.81 36.53
N SER A 736 8.32 10.31 36.12
CA SER A 736 8.71 10.30 34.70
C SER A 736 9.09 8.91 34.16
N LEU A 737 9.61 8.03 35.03
CA LEU A 737 9.98 6.65 34.70
C LEU A 737 8.78 5.66 34.73
N SER A 738 7.66 6.04 35.34
CA SER A 738 6.45 5.22 35.39
C SER A 738 5.95 4.84 33.99
N LEU A 739 5.54 3.59 33.82
CA LEU A 739 4.78 3.13 32.65
C LEU A 739 3.32 3.65 32.68
N VAL A 740 2.85 4.16 33.82
CA VAL A 740 1.51 4.68 34.04
C VAL A 740 1.58 6.19 34.23
N GLU A 741 0.93 6.93 33.34
CA GLU A 741 0.72 8.37 33.45
C GLU A 741 -0.59 8.63 34.21
N GLU A 742 -0.53 9.49 35.22
CA GLU A 742 -1.59 9.71 36.21
C GLU A 742 -2.44 10.98 35.94
N ASP A 743 -2.03 11.83 34.99
CA ASP A 743 -2.68 13.11 34.71
C ASP A 743 -3.94 12.96 33.86
N GLY A 744 -5.10 13.30 34.44
CA GLY A 744 -6.41 13.23 33.78
C GLY A 744 -6.96 11.79 33.74
N GLU A 745 -7.30 11.29 32.55
CA GLU A 745 -7.55 9.86 32.37
C GLU A 745 -6.21 9.13 32.30
N LYS A 746 -6.00 8.17 33.22
CA LYS A 746 -4.76 7.38 33.30
C LYS A 746 -4.42 6.70 31.98
N ARG A 747 -3.15 6.73 31.59
CA ARG A 747 -2.64 6.13 30.34
C ARG A 747 -1.45 5.23 30.59
N ILE A 748 -1.27 4.23 29.73
CA ILE A 748 -0.03 3.46 29.64
C ILE A 748 0.87 4.10 28.58
N ASN A 749 2.10 4.41 29.00
CA ASN A 749 3.16 4.95 28.15
C ASN A 749 3.91 3.80 27.47
N MET A 750 3.62 3.61 26.17
CA MET A 750 4.13 2.47 25.40
C MET A 750 5.63 2.57 25.10
N ALA A 751 6.19 3.79 25.10
CA ALA A 751 7.64 4.01 24.98
C ALA A 751 8.36 3.58 26.26
N ASN A 752 7.87 3.98 27.44
CA ASN A 752 8.42 3.56 28.74
C ASN A 752 8.35 2.03 28.89
N LEU A 753 7.22 1.40 28.52
CA LEU A 753 7.11 -0.07 28.47
C LEU A 753 8.15 -0.71 27.55
N SER A 754 8.37 -0.14 26.36
CA SER A 754 9.33 -0.65 25.38
C SER A 754 10.78 -0.54 25.84
N ILE A 755 11.14 0.55 26.54
CA ILE A 755 12.48 0.78 27.12
C ILE A 755 12.74 -0.16 28.31
N VAL A 756 11.74 -0.36 29.17
CA VAL A 756 11.86 -1.23 30.35
C VAL A 756 11.93 -2.70 29.95
N GLY A 757 11.09 -3.15 29.02
CA GLY A 757 11.02 -4.54 28.55
C GLY A 757 12.01 -4.95 27.45
N SER A 758 12.99 -4.12 27.10
CA SER A 758 14.03 -4.41 26.10
C SER A 758 15.44 -4.36 26.66
N HIS A 759 16.37 -5.16 26.13
CA HIS A 759 17.80 -5.07 26.48
C HIS A 759 18.55 -3.97 25.72
N ALA A 760 18.04 -3.55 24.57
CA ALA A 760 18.61 -2.47 23.76
C ALA A 760 17.52 -1.50 23.29
N VAL A 761 17.88 -0.22 23.24
CA VAL A 761 17.05 0.90 22.76
C VAL A 761 17.90 1.70 21.78
N ASN A 762 17.43 1.95 20.56
CA ASN A 762 18.21 2.71 19.58
C ASN A 762 17.44 3.84 18.89
N GLY A 763 18.17 4.94 18.65
CA GLY A 763 17.77 5.96 17.69
C GLY A 763 18.22 5.63 16.26
N VAL A 764 17.80 6.47 15.31
CA VAL A 764 17.83 6.18 13.85
C VAL A 764 18.66 7.16 13.01
N ALA A 765 19.34 8.08 13.70
CA ALA A 765 20.42 8.95 13.23
C ALA A 765 21.26 9.34 14.46
N ALA A 766 22.49 9.80 14.25
CA ALA A 766 23.40 10.17 15.33
C ALA A 766 22.81 11.30 16.21
N ILE A 767 22.39 12.42 15.60
CA ILE A 767 21.79 13.56 16.30
C ILE A 767 20.50 13.18 17.06
N HIS A 768 19.64 12.37 16.44
CA HIS A 768 18.42 11.86 17.08
C HIS A 768 18.73 10.99 18.30
N SER A 769 19.72 10.11 18.19
CA SER A 769 20.18 9.25 19.29
C SER A 769 20.76 10.05 20.46
N GLU A 770 21.24 11.28 20.22
CA GLU A 770 21.65 12.20 21.27
C GLU A 770 20.48 13.00 21.86
N ILE A 771 19.51 13.43 21.04
CA ILE A 771 18.28 14.11 21.51
C ILE A 771 17.53 13.21 22.50
N ILE A 772 17.28 11.94 22.15
CA ILE A 772 16.52 11.03 23.03
C ILE A 772 17.24 10.72 24.35
N LYS A 773 18.58 10.81 24.42
CA LYS A 773 19.36 10.65 25.66
C LYS A 773 19.37 11.91 26.52
N LYS A 774 19.34 13.09 25.89
CA LYS A 774 19.48 14.40 26.58
C LYS A 774 18.16 14.98 27.06
N ASP A 775 17.07 14.61 26.40
CA ASP A 775 15.72 15.12 26.67
C ASP A 775 14.73 13.97 26.93
N ILE A 776 14.07 13.46 25.90
CA ILE A 776 12.86 12.63 25.96
C ILE A 776 12.98 11.40 26.88
N PHE A 777 14.10 10.66 26.82
CA PHE A 777 14.35 9.48 27.65
C PHE A 777 15.52 9.69 28.63
N LYS A 778 15.85 10.95 28.97
CA LYS A 778 16.96 11.31 29.87
C LYS A 778 16.97 10.52 31.17
N SER A 779 15.83 10.40 31.86
CA SER A 779 15.74 9.64 33.12
C SER A 779 16.08 8.15 32.95
N PHE A 780 15.73 7.55 31.80
CA PHE A 780 16.08 6.16 31.48
C PHE A 780 17.55 6.01 31.10
N PHE A 781 18.12 6.99 30.39
CA PHE A 781 19.55 7.03 30.07
C PHE A 781 20.41 7.21 31.33
N GLU A 782 19.98 8.04 32.29
CA GLU A 782 20.63 8.16 33.61
C GLU A 782 20.52 6.88 34.46
N MET A 783 19.50 6.04 34.25
CA MET A 783 19.29 4.80 35.01
C MET A 783 20.00 3.57 34.41
N THR A 784 20.02 3.47 33.07
CA THR A 784 20.55 2.33 32.29
C THR A 784 21.20 2.83 30.99
N PRO A 785 22.35 3.55 31.05
CA PRO A 785 22.97 4.16 29.88
C PRO A 785 23.43 3.12 28.83
N GLU A 786 23.77 1.91 29.26
CA GLU A 786 24.24 0.81 28.42
C GLU A 786 23.20 0.31 27.40
N LYS A 787 21.90 0.57 27.62
CA LYS A 787 20.85 0.23 26.66
C LYS A 787 20.86 1.11 25.41
N PHE A 788 21.36 2.35 25.47
CA PHE A 788 21.08 3.40 24.48
C PHE A 788 22.11 3.47 23.35
N GLN A 789 21.74 2.94 22.18
CA GLN A 789 22.58 2.89 20.98
C GLN A 789 22.11 3.88 19.88
N ASN A 790 22.95 4.06 18.85
CA ASN A 790 22.51 4.55 17.53
C ASN A 790 22.52 3.40 16.52
N LYS A 791 21.62 3.45 15.54
CA LYS A 791 21.69 2.68 14.28
C LYS A 791 21.18 3.58 13.15
N THR A 792 22.06 4.40 12.57
CA THR A 792 21.67 5.32 11.49
C THR A 792 20.99 4.56 10.35
N ASN A 793 19.84 5.03 9.90
CA ASN A 793 19.07 4.43 8.81
C ASN A 793 19.88 4.24 7.53
N GLY A 794 19.31 3.44 6.62
CA GLY A 794 19.84 3.23 5.28
C GLY A 794 18.74 2.79 4.31
N ILE A 795 19.10 2.73 3.03
CA ILE A 795 18.24 2.34 1.91
C ILE A 795 18.90 1.21 1.11
N THR A 796 18.10 0.32 0.51
CA THR A 796 18.67 -0.74 -0.35
C THR A 796 19.10 -0.17 -1.70
N PRO A 797 20.38 -0.31 -2.10
CA PRO A 797 20.84 0.14 -3.41
C PRO A 797 20.28 -0.72 -4.56
N ARG A 798 19.75 -1.92 -4.29
CA ARG A 798 19.07 -2.74 -5.31
C ARG A 798 17.84 -2.00 -5.86
N ARG A 799 16.98 -1.48 -4.97
CA ARG A 799 15.78 -0.72 -5.41
C ARG A 799 16.09 0.73 -5.77
N TRP A 800 16.92 1.40 -4.96
CA TRP A 800 17.10 2.87 -5.06
C TRP A 800 18.28 3.33 -5.93
N LEU A 801 18.93 2.40 -6.65
CA LEU A 801 19.88 2.71 -7.72
C LEU A 801 19.78 1.69 -8.88
N LEU A 802 20.02 0.40 -8.61
CA LEU A 802 20.12 -0.64 -9.66
C LEU A 802 18.81 -0.88 -10.44
N LEU A 803 17.67 -0.82 -9.74
CA LEU A 803 16.33 -0.93 -10.30
C LEU A 803 15.91 0.39 -10.97
N CYS A 804 15.82 1.48 -10.19
CA CYS A 804 15.19 2.72 -10.65
C CYS A 804 16.07 3.58 -11.58
N ASN A 805 17.39 3.40 -11.58
CA ASN A 805 18.33 4.21 -12.35
C ASN A 805 19.40 3.33 -13.02
N PRO A 806 19.01 2.45 -13.97
CA PRO A 806 19.93 1.54 -14.63
C PRO A 806 21.03 2.27 -15.41
N GLY A 807 20.70 3.40 -16.05
CA GLY A 807 21.68 4.21 -16.80
C GLY A 807 22.81 4.76 -15.93
N LEU A 808 22.55 5.12 -14.67
CA LEU A 808 23.60 5.49 -13.71
C LEU A 808 24.34 4.25 -13.19
N SER A 809 23.63 3.15 -12.98
CA SER A 809 24.18 1.89 -12.48
C SER A 809 25.19 1.26 -13.45
N ASP A 810 24.87 1.25 -14.75
CA ASP A 810 25.76 0.83 -15.82
C ASP A 810 26.99 1.74 -15.91
N LEU A 811 26.80 3.07 -15.84
CA LEU A 811 27.87 4.06 -15.86
C LEU A 811 28.81 3.97 -14.64
N ILE A 812 28.29 3.57 -13.47
CA ILE A 812 29.10 3.25 -12.29
C ILE A 812 29.89 1.96 -12.54
N ALA A 813 29.26 0.91 -13.09
CA ALA A 813 29.92 -0.36 -13.35
C ALA A 813 31.02 -0.28 -14.41
N GLU A 814 30.87 0.56 -15.46
CA GLU A 814 31.94 0.91 -16.40
C GLU A 814 33.20 1.49 -15.72
N LYS A 815 33.08 2.00 -14.49
CA LYS A 815 34.17 2.62 -13.73
C LYS A 815 34.73 1.77 -12.61
N ILE A 816 33.90 1.01 -11.89
CA ILE A 816 34.30 0.30 -10.65
C ILE A 816 33.95 -1.19 -10.62
N GLY A 817 33.34 -1.74 -11.68
CA GLY A 817 32.86 -3.13 -11.71
C GLY A 817 31.45 -3.30 -11.12
N ASP A 818 31.01 -4.55 -10.98
CA ASP A 818 29.62 -4.95 -10.70
C ASP A 818 29.35 -5.32 -9.23
N GLN A 819 30.34 -5.23 -8.34
CA GLN A 819 30.23 -5.68 -6.94
C GLN A 819 29.64 -4.63 -5.98
N TRP A 820 29.54 -3.36 -6.38
CA TRP A 820 28.99 -2.28 -5.54
C TRP A 820 27.53 -2.45 -5.06
N PRO A 821 26.60 -3.21 -5.69
CA PRO A 821 25.23 -3.38 -5.18
C PRO A 821 25.14 -4.10 -3.83
N VAL A 822 26.24 -4.69 -3.37
CA VAL A 822 26.41 -5.29 -2.03
C VAL A 822 27.56 -4.64 -1.23
N HIS A 823 28.31 -3.73 -1.86
CA HIS A 823 29.49 -3.06 -1.32
C HIS A 823 29.45 -1.56 -1.69
N LEU A 824 28.44 -0.85 -1.16
CA LEU A 824 28.13 0.52 -1.57
C LEU A 824 29.23 1.53 -1.19
N GLU A 825 30.09 1.19 -0.23
CA GLU A 825 31.32 1.91 0.10
C GLU A 825 32.27 2.06 -1.09
N GLN A 826 32.23 1.14 -2.08
CA GLN A 826 33.06 1.21 -3.28
C GLN A 826 32.74 2.43 -4.16
N LEU A 827 31.57 3.07 -4.00
CA LEU A 827 31.24 4.32 -4.70
C LEU A 827 32.22 5.45 -4.39
N GLN A 828 32.94 5.43 -3.25
CA GLN A 828 33.97 6.43 -2.94
C GLN A 828 35.07 6.52 -4.01
N GLN A 829 35.31 5.43 -4.75
CA GLN A 829 36.24 5.42 -5.87
C GLN A 829 35.86 6.38 -7.01
N LEU A 830 34.58 6.80 -7.10
CA LEU A 830 34.10 7.71 -8.13
C LEU A 830 34.64 9.14 -7.97
N LYS A 831 35.08 9.54 -6.76
CA LYS A 831 35.66 10.87 -6.48
C LYS A 831 36.81 11.24 -7.44
N LYS A 832 37.60 10.26 -7.90
CA LYS A 832 38.73 10.49 -8.84
C LYS A 832 38.32 10.90 -10.26
N TRP A 833 37.02 10.83 -10.60
CA TRP A 833 36.46 11.30 -11.87
C TRP A 833 35.44 12.45 -11.70
N SER A 834 35.23 13.02 -10.51
CA SER A 834 34.25 14.10 -10.32
C SER A 834 34.56 15.37 -11.12
N LYS A 835 35.83 15.53 -11.52
CA LYS A 835 36.34 16.61 -12.39
C LYS A 835 36.71 16.15 -13.81
N ASP A 836 36.46 14.90 -14.18
CA ASP A 836 36.70 14.42 -15.55
C ASP A 836 35.58 14.90 -16.49
N PRO A 837 35.85 15.73 -17.52
CA PRO A 837 34.81 16.25 -18.39
C PRO A 837 34.09 15.17 -19.22
N THR A 838 34.62 13.96 -19.33
CA THR A 838 33.94 12.85 -20.03
C THR A 838 32.95 12.13 -19.11
N PHE A 839 33.33 11.85 -17.87
CA PHE A 839 32.44 11.29 -16.85
C PHE A 839 31.34 12.28 -16.45
N GLN A 840 31.66 13.57 -16.25
CA GLN A 840 30.66 14.62 -16.01
C GLN A 840 29.58 14.65 -17.11
N ARG A 841 29.99 14.63 -18.40
CA ARG A 841 29.04 14.58 -19.53
C ARG A 841 28.20 13.30 -19.56
N ALA A 842 28.75 12.16 -19.14
CA ALA A 842 28.00 10.90 -19.06
C ALA A 842 26.94 10.94 -17.95
N VAL A 843 27.28 11.43 -16.76
CA VAL A 843 26.34 11.62 -15.64
C VAL A 843 25.25 12.64 -16.00
N ALA A 844 25.62 13.76 -16.63
CA ALA A 844 24.67 14.76 -17.12
C ALA A 844 23.69 14.17 -18.15
N ARG A 845 24.17 13.32 -19.07
CA ARG A 845 23.31 12.65 -20.05
C ARG A 845 22.27 11.75 -19.38
N VAL A 846 22.69 10.92 -18.41
CA VAL A 846 21.78 10.04 -17.66
C VAL A 846 20.74 10.86 -16.86
N LYS A 847 21.17 11.95 -16.20
CA LYS A 847 20.23 12.86 -15.51
C LYS A 847 19.21 13.44 -16.49
N GLN A 848 19.64 13.88 -17.68
CA GLN A 848 18.76 14.43 -18.70
C GLN A 848 17.80 13.39 -19.30
N GLU A 849 18.26 12.16 -19.51
CA GLU A 849 17.43 11.02 -19.95
C GLU A 849 16.33 10.71 -18.91
N ASN A 850 16.68 10.68 -17.61
CA ASN A 850 15.71 10.49 -16.53
C ASN A 850 14.71 11.66 -16.44
N LYS A 851 15.17 12.92 -16.57
CA LYS A 851 14.31 14.11 -16.62
C LYS A 851 13.34 14.10 -17.79
N LEU A 852 13.75 13.58 -18.95
CA LEU A 852 12.87 13.39 -20.11
C LEU A 852 11.81 12.31 -19.86
N LYS A 853 12.18 11.14 -19.28
CA LYS A 853 11.20 10.11 -18.87
C LYS A 853 10.16 10.68 -17.88
N LEU A 854 10.59 11.45 -16.87
CA LEU A 854 9.65 12.08 -15.93
C LEU A 854 8.79 13.17 -16.59
N ALA A 855 9.34 14.00 -17.46
CA ALA A 855 8.56 15.02 -18.19
C ALA A 855 7.45 14.40 -19.05
N GLN A 856 7.73 13.26 -19.70
CA GLN A 856 6.73 12.50 -20.47
C GLN A 856 5.63 11.92 -19.58
N LEU A 857 5.99 11.42 -18.38
CA LEU A 857 5.01 10.97 -17.39
C LEU A 857 4.10 12.11 -16.92
N LEU A 858 4.66 13.31 -16.67
CA LEU A 858 3.90 14.48 -16.24
C LEU A 858 2.96 15.02 -17.33
N GLU A 859 3.39 15.05 -18.60
CA GLU A 859 2.54 15.44 -19.74
C GLU A 859 1.43 14.40 -19.98
N LYS A 860 1.70 13.10 -19.78
CA LYS A 860 0.72 12.00 -19.90
C LYS A 860 -0.32 11.98 -18.76
N ASP A 861 0.13 11.97 -17.51
CA ASP A 861 -0.72 11.66 -16.36
C ASP A 861 -1.43 12.91 -15.79
N TYR A 862 -0.87 14.11 -16.02
CA TYR A 862 -1.40 15.39 -15.50
C TYR A 862 -1.74 16.41 -16.60
N GLY A 863 -1.35 16.17 -17.86
CA GLY A 863 -1.50 17.16 -18.94
C GLY A 863 -0.55 18.36 -18.83
N VAL A 864 0.39 18.36 -17.88
CA VAL A 864 1.27 19.51 -17.62
C VAL A 864 2.60 19.34 -18.33
N LYS A 865 2.78 20.10 -19.41
CA LYS A 865 4.07 20.19 -20.11
C LYS A 865 5.09 20.95 -19.26
N VAL A 866 6.23 20.32 -19.00
CA VAL A 866 7.37 20.90 -18.26
C VAL A 866 8.57 21.12 -19.17
N ASN A 867 9.45 22.04 -18.79
CA ASN A 867 10.72 22.31 -19.48
C ASN A 867 11.81 21.34 -18.96
N PRO A 868 12.28 20.33 -19.72
CA PRO A 868 13.23 19.35 -19.22
C PRO A 868 14.66 19.89 -19.01
N ALA A 869 14.95 21.10 -19.46
CA ALA A 869 16.23 21.79 -19.20
C ALA A 869 16.19 22.66 -17.92
N SER A 870 14.99 22.94 -17.38
CA SER A 870 14.84 23.58 -16.07
C SER A 870 15.40 22.69 -14.95
N MET A 871 15.79 23.30 -13.83
CA MET A 871 16.10 22.56 -12.60
C MET A 871 14.84 21.86 -12.09
N PHE A 872 14.92 20.55 -11.88
CA PHE A 872 13.88 19.77 -11.23
C PHE A 872 14.10 19.79 -9.71
N ASP A 873 13.23 20.54 -9.04
CA ASP A 873 13.33 20.94 -7.64
C ASP A 873 12.19 20.25 -6.86
N ILE A 874 12.52 19.31 -5.97
CA ILE A 874 11.55 18.28 -5.55
C ILE A 874 11.46 18.10 -4.02
N GLN A 875 10.24 18.21 -3.50
CA GLN A 875 9.88 17.97 -2.09
C GLN A 875 8.82 16.85 -1.97
N VAL A 876 9.25 15.58 -1.95
CA VAL A 876 8.34 14.42 -1.83
C VAL A 876 8.45 13.68 -0.50
N LYS A 877 7.41 13.85 0.35
CA LYS A 877 7.28 13.31 1.73
C LYS A 877 5.84 13.54 2.24
N ARG A 878 5.41 12.82 3.29
CA ARG A 878 4.08 13.03 3.92
C ARG A 878 3.87 14.53 4.23
N ILE A 879 2.68 15.06 3.99
CA ILE A 879 2.39 16.48 4.24
C ILE A 879 2.18 16.67 5.75
N HIS A 880 2.98 17.56 6.36
CA HIS A 880 2.97 17.83 7.80
C HIS A 880 3.68 19.16 8.06
N GLU A 881 3.16 19.98 8.98
CA GLU A 881 3.72 21.31 9.27
C GLU A 881 5.24 21.30 9.56
N TYR A 882 5.76 20.37 10.38
CA TYR A 882 7.20 20.29 10.69
C TYR A 882 8.11 19.97 9.48
N LYS A 883 7.56 19.40 8.41
CA LYS A 883 8.26 19.11 7.15
C LYS A 883 8.25 20.29 6.18
N ARG A 884 7.59 21.39 6.59
CA ARG A 884 7.62 22.74 6.04
C ARG A 884 7.42 22.83 4.51
N GLN A 885 6.50 22.03 3.94
CA GLN A 885 6.02 22.27 2.56
C GLN A 885 5.48 23.71 2.38
N LEU A 886 4.93 24.31 3.44
CA LEU A 886 4.49 25.71 3.45
C LEU A 886 5.66 26.71 3.32
N LEU A 887 6.86 26.41 3.83
CA LEU A 887 8.06 27.25 3.63
C LEU A 887 8.52 27.24 2.16
N ASN A 888 8.49 26.08 1.50
CA ASN A 888 8.74 26.01 0.06
C ASN A 888 7.62 26.73 -0.74
N CYS A 889 6.37 26.67 -0.28
CA CYS A 889 5.29 27.46 -0.88
C CYS A 889 5.54 28.98 -0.79
N LEU A 890 6.08 29.49 0.32
CA LEU A 890 6.50 30.90 0.44
C LEU A 890 7.66 31.23 -0.52
N HIS A 891 8.60 30.30 -0.74
CA HIS A 891 9.66 30.44 -1.75
C HIS A 891 9.13 30.47 -3.19
N ILE A 892 8.17 29.60 -3.53
CA ILE A 892 7.47 29.62 -4.83
C ILE A 892 6.81 30.99 -5.06
N ILE A 893 6.07 31.50 -4.07
CA ILE A 893 5.40 32.81 -4.15
C ILE A 893 6.44 33.94 -4.27
N THR A 894 7.57 33.83 -3.56
CA THR A 894 8.68 34.80 -3.65
C THR A 894 9.33 34.81 -5.04
N LEU A 895 9.61 33.66 -5.64
CA LEU A 895 10.13 33.56 -7.02
C LEU A 895 9.13 34.15 -8.02
N TYR A 896 7.85 33.79 -7.92
CA TYR A 896 6.79 34.36 -8.74
C TYR A 896 6.76 35.89 -8.63
N ASN A 897 6.71 36.43 -7.40
CA ASN A 897 6.71 37.87 -7.17
C ASN A 897 7.96 38.56 -7.72
N ARG A 898 9.15 37.96 -7.61
CA ARG A 898 10.39 38.47 -8.21
C ARG A 898 10.32 38.50 -9.75
N ILE A 899 9.80 37.44 -10.38
CA ILE A 899 9.60 37.36 -11.84
C ILE A 899 8.57 38.39 -12.33
N LYS A 900 7.49 38.63 -11.58
CA LYS A 900 6.51 39.68 -11.91
C LYS A 900 7.05 41.10 -11.70
N ARG A 901 7.99 41.28 -10.75
CA ARG A 901 8.64 42.56 -10.39
C ARG A 901 9.68 43.00 -11.43
N ASP A 902 10.45 42.06 -11.98
CA ASP A 902 11.28 42.26 -13.18
C ASP A 902 11.17 41.06 -14.14
N PRO A 903 10.27 41.12 -15.14
CA PRO A 903 10.14 40.08 -16.16
C PRO A 903 11.37 39.93 -17.07
N THR A 904 12.25 40.93 -17.14
CA THR A 904 13.46 40.92 -18.00
C THR A 904 14.69 40.33 -17.32
N ALA A 905 14.70 40.23 -15.98
CA ALA A 905 15.79 39.59 -15.25
C ALA A 905 16.02 38.13 -15.66
N ASN A 906 17.29 37.73 -15.57
CA ASN A 906 17.76 36.37 -15.85
C ASN A 906 17.52 35.47 -14.63
N PHE A 907 16.51 34.60 -14.70
CA PHE A 907 16.22 33.59 -13.68
C PHE A 907 16.63 32.21 -14.17
N THR A 908 17.26 31.40 -13.31
CA THR A 908 17.44 29.96 -13.57
C THR A 908 16.07 29.30 -13.65
N PRO A 909 15.68 28.68 -14.78
CA PRO A 909 14.36 28.10 -14.90
C PRO A 909 14.17 26.93 -13.92
N ARG A 910 13.03 26.87 -13.22
CA ARG A 910 12.69 25.78 -12.29
C ARG A 910 11.36 25.11 -12.62
N THR A 911 11.31 23.79 -12.45
CA THR A 911 10.07 23.02 -12.29
C THR A 911 10.06 22.49 -10.86
N ILE A 912 9.26 23.13 -10.00
CA ILE A 912 9.14 22.78 -8.59
C ILE A 912 8.01 21.76 -8.42
N MET A 913 8.32 20.62 -7.79
CA MET A 913 7.40 19.49 -7.64
C MET A 913 7.25 19.12 -6.17
N ILE A 914 6.04 19.27 -5.62
CA ILE A 914 5.73 18.87 -4.23
C ILE A 914 4.78 17.68 -4.28
N GLY A 915 4.99 16.65 -3.46
CA GLY A 915 4.15 15.45 -3.48
C GLY A 915 4.09 14.74 -2.14
N GLY A 916 2.90 14.28 -1.77
CA GLY A 916 2.69 13.63 -0.50
C GLY A 916 1.21 13.52 -0.12
N LYS A 917 0.91 12.56 0.76
CA LYS A 917 -0.42 12.39 1.35
C LYS A 917 -0.50 13.18 2.66
N ALA A 918 -1.60 13.88 2.90
CA ALA A 918 -1.99 14.36 4.24
C ALA A 918 -2.74 13.24 4.98
N ALA A 919 -2.75 13.20 6.31
CA ALA A 919 -3.62 12.27 7.03
C ALA A 919 -5.11 12.70 6.89
N PRO A 920 -6.09 11.78 6.83
CA PRO A 920 -7.46 12.14 6.43
C PRO A 920 -8.14 13.18 7.33
N GLY A 921 -7.86 13.14 8.64
CA GLY A 921 -8.34 14.10 9.64
C GLY A 921 -7.44 15.32 9.88
N TYR A 922 -6.28 15.44 9.21
CA TYR A 922 -5.32 16.52 9.45
C TYR A 922 -5.63 17.73 8.54
N TYR A 923 -6.54 18.58 9.02
CA TYR A 923 -7.07 19.75 8.31
C TYR A 923 -5.98 20.68 7.74
N ILE A 924 -5.01 21.10 8.55
CA ILE A 924 -3.94 22.02 8.10
C ILE A 924 -3.08 21.38 7.00
N ALA A 925 -2.77 20.08 7.09
CA ALA A 925 -2.05 19.38 6.02
C ALA A 925 -2.85 19.29 4.71
N LYS A 926 -4.18 19.12 4.78
CA LYS A 926 -5.06 19.20 3.59
C LYS A 926 -5.11 20.63 3.01
N GLN A 927 -5.17 21.66 3.86
CA GLN A 927 -5.13 23.05 3.41
C GLN A 927 -3.78 23.42 2.76
N ILE A 928 -2.65 22.89 3.24
CA ILE A 928 -1.34 23.05 2.59
C ILE A 928 -1.35 22.47 1.16
N ILE A 929 -1.97 21.30 0.93
CA ILE A 929 -2.15 20.74 -0.43
C ILE A 929 -2.98 21.71 -1.29
N LYS A 930 -4.10 22.20 -0.77
CA LYS A 930 -5.00 23.13 -1.48
C LYS A 930 -4.29 24.43 -1.87
N LEU A 931 -3.49 25.01 -0.97
CA LEU A 931 -2.69 26.20 -1.24
C LEU A 931 -1.62 25.95 -2.33
N ILE A 932 -0.89 24.83 -2.28
CA ILE A 932 0.11 24.49 -3.30
C ILE A 932 -0.55 24.35 -4.68
N CYS A 933 -1.72 23.71 -4.76
CA CYS A 933 -2.49 23.59 -5.99
C CYS A 933 -2.97 24.96 -6.50
N ALA A 934 -3.46 25.83 -5.60
CA ALA A 934 -3.92 27.18 -5.93
C ALA A 934 -2.79 28.09 -6.44
N VAL A 935 -1.64 28.08 -5.77
CA VAL A 935 -0.42 28.78 -6.20
C VAL A 935 0.05 28.25 -7.56
N GLY A 936 0.08 26.92 -7.74
CA GLY A 936 0.45 26.31 -9.01
C GLY A 936 -0.49 26.70 -10.17
N ASN A 937 -1.80 26.77 -9.91
CA ASN A 937 -2.79 27.23 -10.89
C ASN A 937 -2.56 28.69 -11.34
N VAL A 938 -2.12 29.58 -10.45
CA VAL A 938 -1.75 30.96 -10.82
C VAL A 938 -0.42 30.98 -11.58
N VAL A 939 0.62 30.35 -11.03
CA VAL A 939 1.98 30.38 -11.60
C VAL A 939 2.06 29.75 -12.99
N ASN A 940 1.47 28.57 -13.19
CA ASN A 940 1.62 27.82 -14.44
C ASN A 940 0.95 28.49 -15.65
N ASN A 941 -0.10 29.28 -15.40
CA ASN A 941 -0.94 29.94 -16.40
C ASN A 941 -0.56 31.41 -16.65
N ASP A 942 0.42 31.97 -15.92
CA ASP A 942 0.82 33.37 -16.09
C ASP A 942 1.75 33.54 -17.33
N PRO A 943 1.32 34.31 -18.35
CA PRO A 943 2.09 34.44 -19.59
C PRO A 943 3.37 35.27 -19.43
N ILE A 944 3.54 36.01 -18.33
CA ILE A 944 4.78 36.74 -18.01
C ILE A 944 5.82 35.82 -17.37
N VAL A 945 5.36 34.77 -16.66
CA VAL A 945 6.23 33.72 -16.09
C VAL A 945 6.67 32.73 -17.17
N GLY A 946 5.74 32.31 -18.04
CA GLY A 946 6.02 31.37 -19.12
C GLY A 946 6.65 30.08 -18.59
N ASP A 947 7.83 29.73 -19.11
CA ASP A 947 8.60 28.54 -18.70
C ASP A 947 9.78 28.85 -17.75
N LYS A 948 9.82 30.05 -17.14
CA LYS A 948 10.80 30.38 -16.08
C LYS A 948 10.50 29.64 -14.77
N LEU A 949 9.22 29.43 -14.46
CA LEU A 949 8.77 28.72 -13.26
C LEU A 949 7.52 27.90 -13.55
N LYS A 950 7.56 26.60 -13.25
CA LYS A 950 6.38 25.72 -13.18
C LYS A 950 6.30 25.09 -11.79
N VAL A 951 5.08 24.81 -11.34
CA VAL A 951 4.76 24.29 -10.00
C VAL A 951 3.76 23.15 -10.14
N ILE A 952 4.10 21.95 -9.66
CA ILE A 952 3.27 20.75 -9.82
C ILE A 952 3.06 20.07 -8.46
N PHE A 953 1.80 19.71 -8.17
CA PHE A 953 1.49 18.77 -7.11
C PHE A 953 1.44 17.35 -7.66
N LEU A 954 2.22 16.44 -7.08
CA LEU A 954 2.33 15.04 -7.51
C LEU A 954 1.33 14.16 -6.75
N GLU A 955 0.28 13.74 -7.46
CA GLU A 955 -0.81 12.92 -6.93
C GLU A 955 -0.35 11.50 -6.57
N ASN A 956 -0.87 10.99 -5.45
CA ASN A 956 -0.72 9.60 -5.00
C ASN A 956 0.74 9.14 -4.91
N TYR A 957 1.58 9.99 -4.32
CA TYR A 957 2.98 9.68 -4.02
C TYR A 957 3.12 8.36 -3.24
N ARG A 958 3.86 7.44 -3.85
CA ARG A 958 4.06 6.03 -3.43
C ARG A 958 5.39 5.50 -3.98
N VAL A 959 5.72 4.24 -3.71
CA VAL A 959 7.04 3.67 -4.04
C VAL A 959 7.32 3.71 -5.54
N THR A 960 6.39 3.24 -6.37
CA THR A 960 6.49 3.29 -7.85
C THR A 960 6.74 4.71 -8.38
N LEU A 961 6.05 5.71 -7.82
CA LEU A 961 6.21 7.10 -8.26
C LEU A 961 7.53 7.70 -7.75
N ALA A 962 7.97 7.34 -6.55
CA ALA A 962 9.29 7.71 -6.04
C ALA A 962 10.43 7.12 -6.90
N GLU A 963 10.30 5.89 -7.38
CA GLU A 963 11.27 5.24 -8.28
C GLU A 963 11.44 6.02 -9.61
N LYS A 964 10.42 6.72 -10.09
CA LYS A 964 10.51 7.58 -11.28
C LYS A 964 11.03 9.00 -10.98
N ILE A 965 10.89 9.47 -9.74
CA ILE A 965 11.24 10.83 -9.30
C ILE A 965 12.70 10.95 -8.85
N MET A 966 13.18 10.03 -7.99
CA MET A 966 14.52 10.10 -7.40
C MET A 966 15.64 10.14 -8.47
N PRO A 967 15.57 9.40 -9.59
CA PRO A 967 16.58 9.47 -10.67
C PRO A 967 16.58 10.80 -11.42
N ALA A 968 15.45 11.51 -11.46
CA ALA A 968 15.21 12.69 -12.30
C ALA A 968 15.41 14.03 -11.58
N ALA A 969 15.34 14.08 -10.25
CA ALA A 969 15.55 15.33 -9.50
C ALA A 969 16.97 15.91 -9.69
N ASP A 970 17.08 17.24 -9.74
CA ASP A 970 18.34 17.96 -9.61
C ASP A 970 18.54 18.43 -8.16
N LEU A 971 17.48 18.99 -7.55
CA LEU A 971 17.48 19.52 -6.18
C LEU A 971 16.46 18.77 -5.30
N SER A 972 16.84 18.51 -4.05
CA SER A 972 16.07 17.75 -3.06
C SER A 972 15.85 18.57 -1.79
N GLU A 973 14.58 18.82 -1.46
CA GLU A 973 14.13 19.71 -0.38
C GLU A 973 13.98 18.98 0.97
N GLN A 974 14.98 19.13 1.84
CA GLN A 974 15.09 18.46 3.14
C GLN A 974 15.00 19.45 4.30
N ILE A 975 13.95 20.27 4.24
CA ILE A 975 13.78 21.53 4.98
C ILE A 975 12.97 21.43 6.30
N SER A 976 13.01 20.29 6.99
CA SER A 976 12.35 20.13 8.29
C SER A 976 12.93 21.12 9.33
N THR A 977 12.20 21.44 10.40
CA THR A 977 12.74 22.29 11.48
C THR A 977 13.82 21.51 12.26
N ALA A 978 14.97 22.13 12.55
CA ALA A 978 16.06 21.43 13.25
C ALA A 978 15.58 20.81 14.57
N GLY A 979 15.86 19.51 14.75
CA GLY A 979 15.40 18.74 15.89
C GLY A 979 14.01 18.11 15.73
N THR A 980 13.46 18.00 14.50
CA THR A 980 12.11 17.42 14.27
C THR A 980 12.09 16.19 13.36
N GLU A 981 12.99 16.08 12.37
CA GLU A 981 13.12 14.88 11.54
C GLU A 981 14.10 13.89 12.20
N ALA A 982 13.58 12.79 12.75
CA ALA A 982 14.41 11.79 13.41
C ALA A 982 15.55 11.20 12.56
N SER A 983 15.43 11.25 11.22
CA SER A 983 16.45 10.76 10.29
C SER A 983 16.13 11.17 8.86
N GLY A 984 14.96 10.75 8.36
CA GLY A 984 14.62 10.81 6.94
C GLY A 984 15.36 9.75 6.10
N THR A 985 14.69 9.24 5.08
CA THR A 985 15.29 8.30 4.09
C THR A 985 14.99 8.69 2.64
N GLY A 986 14.40 9.87 2.41
CA GLY A 986 14.23 10.45 1.07
C GLY A 986 15.50 11.15 0.59
N ASN A 987 16.11 11.94 1.48
CA ASN A 987 17.43 12.56 1.37
C ASN A 987 18.51 11.57 0.85
N MET A 988 18.64 10.40 1.48
CA MET A 988 19.58 9.35 1.08
C MET A 988 19.38 8.86 -0.37
N LYS A 989 18.13 8.76 -0.84
CA LYS A 989 17.80 8.30 -2.20
C LYS A 989 18.16 9.35 -3.24
N PHE A 990 17.92 10.61 -2.92
CA PHE A 990 18.28 11.74 -3.78
C PHE A 990 19.80 11.87 -3.92
N GLN A 991 20.56 11.76 -2.81
CA GLN A 991 22.03 11.74 -2.83
C GLN A 991 22.56 10.58 -3.70
N LEU A 992 22.05 9.36 -3.50
CA LEU A 992 22.44 8.16 -4.26
C LEU A 992 22.16 8.29 -5.78
N ASN A 993 21.16 9.12 -6.15
CA ASN A 993 20.81 9.42 -7.54
C ASN A 993 21.39 10.75 -8.06
N GLY A 994 22.33 11.36 -7.34
CA GLY A 994 23.05 12.57 -7.76
C GLY A 994 22.23 13.86 -7.77
N ALA A 995 21.09 13.91 -7.07
CA ALA A 995 20.42 15.16 -6.76
C ALA A 995 21.12 15.83 -5.58
N LEU A 996 21.34 17.14 -5.65
CA LEU A 996 21.92 17.93 -4.56
C LEU A 996 20.85 18.22 -3.50
N THR A 997 21.25 18.24 -2.24
CA THR A 997 20.34 18.52 -1.12
C THR A 997 20.41 19.99 -0.71
N ILE A 998 19.24 20.60 -0.52
CA ILE A 998 19.05 21.82 0.27
C ILE A 998 18.27 21.44 1.54
N GLY A 999 18.72 21.90 2.70
CA GLY A 999 18.14 21.46 3.96
C GLY A 999 18.75 22.13 5.19
N THR A 1000 18.13 21.84 6.33
CA THR A 1000 18.61 22.17 7.67
C THR A 1000 19.58 21.10 8.18
N LEU A 1001 20.31 21.43 9.25
CA LEU A 1001 21.10 20.46 10.03
C LEU A 1001 20.18 19.61 10.93
N ASP A 1002 19.34 18.80 10.29
CA ASP A 1002 18.31 17.97 10.93
C ASP A 1002 18.40 16.51 10.50
N GLY A 1003 18.10 15.58 11.41
CA GLY A 1003 18.14 14.14 11.15
C GLY A 1003 19.43 13.66 10.48
N ALA A 1004 19.29 12.88 9.40
CA ALA A 1004 20.41 12.34 8.64
C ALA A 1004 21.06 13.38 7.69
N ASN A 1005 20.52 14.60 7.53
CA ASN A 1005 21.19 15.63 6.73
C ASN A 1005 22.56 15.98 7.32
N VAL A 1006 22.70 15.92 8.65
CA VAL A 1006 23.97 16.12 9.37
C VAL A 1006 24.99 15.07 8.93
N GLU A 1007 24.65 13.78 9.06
CA GLU A 1007 25.53 12.67 8.67
C GLU A 1007 25.81 12.65 7.15
N MET A 1008 24.87 13.11 6.32
CA MET A 1008 25.08 13.28 4.88
C MET A 1008 26.10 14.39 4.59
N ALA A 1009 26.02 15.53 5.30
CA ALA A 1009 26.98 16.64 5.18
C ALA A 1009 28.39 16.24 5.63
N GLU A 1010 28.52 15.41 6.66
CA GLU A 1010 29.79 14.81 7.10
C GLU A 1010 30.45 13.99 5.99
N GLU A 1011 29.73 13.04 5.38
CA GLU A 1011 30.29 12.15 4.35
C GLU A 1011 30.65 12.88 3.06
N MET A 1012 29.80 13.84 2.64
CA MET A 1012 29.96 14.52 1.36
C MET A 1012 30.82 15.79 1.43
N GLY A 1013 31.01 16.38 2.60
CA GLY A 1013 31.62 17.70 2.78
C GLY A 1013 30.62 18.84 2.59
N ASN A 1014 30.69 19.84 3.47
CA ASN A 1014 29.80 21.01 3.48
C ASN A 1014 29.82 21.82 2.18
N GLU A 1015 30.85 21.67 1.34
CA GLU A 1015 30.95 22.31 0.02
C GLU A 1015 30.17 21.60 -1.09
N ASN A 1016 29.53 20.46 -0.79
CA ASN A 1016 28.70 19.68 -1.74
C ASN A 1016 27.20 19.61 -1.34
N ILE A 1017 26.78 20.33 -0.28
CA ILE A 1017 25.40 20.42 0.22
C ILE A 1017 24.99 21.89 0.49
N PHE A 1018 23.70 22.21 0.32
CA PHE A 1018 23.16 23.56 0.53
C PHE A 1018 22.48 23.68 1.90
N ILE A 1019 23.29 23.71 2.97
CA ILE A 1019 22.79 23.94 4.33
C ILE A 1019 22.32 25.39 4.52
N PHE A 1020 21.21 25.56 5.24
CA PHE A 1020 20.65 26.83 5.72
C PHE A 1020 19.87 26.63 7.05
N GLY A 1021 19.35 27.72 7.60
CA GLY A 1021 18.44 27.70 8.75
C GLY A 1021 19.13 27.59 10.10
N MET A 1022 18.33 27.65 11.16
CA MET A 1022 18.76 27.51 12.55
C MET A 1022 19.25 26.09 12.87
N THR A 1023 20.21 26.01 13.79
CA THR A 1023 20.57 24.79 14.55
C THR A 1023 19.51 24.44 15.60
N VAL A 1024 19.63 23.26 16.22
CA VAL A 1024 18.72 22.82 17.31
C VAL A 1024 18.85 23.76 18.51
N GLU A 1025 20.07 24.17 18.81
CA GLU A 1025 20.42 25.12 19.87
C GLU A 1025 19.77 26.50 19.62
N GLU A 1026 19.86 27.03 18.39
CA GLU A 1026 19.23 28.31 18.02
C GLU A 1026 17.69 28.25 18.04
N VAL A 1027 17.09 27.10 17.74
CA VAL A 1027 15.64 26.87 17.86
C VAL A 1027 15.20 26.97 19.32
N GLU A 1028 15.89 26.29 20.24
CA GLU A 1028 15.57 26.35 21.67
C GLU A 1028 15.87 27.75 22.27
N ASP A 1029 16.95 28.41 21.85
CA ASP A 1029 17.22 29.81 22.24
C ASP A 1029 16.17 30.80 21.72
N LEU A 1030 15.58 30.57 20.55
CA LEU A 1030 14.47 31.39 20.02
C LEU A 1030 13.16 31.12 20.78
N LYS A 1031 12.89 29.84 21.07
CA LYS A 1031 11.73 29.37 21.87
C LYS A 1031 11.77 29.93 23.30
N CYS A 1032 12.92 29.89 23.97
CA CYS A 1032 13.12 30.46 25.31
C CYS A 1032 13.01 31.99 25.36
N ARG A 1033 13.36 32.71 24.28
CA ARG A 1033 13.15 34.16 24.17
C ARG A 1033 11.72 34.57 23.84
N GLY A 1034 10.86 33.63 23.43
CA GLY A 1034 9.53 33.89 22.89
C GLY A 1034 9.59 34.25 21.41
N TYR A 1035 9.15 33.32 20.55
CA TYR A 1035 9.04 33.57 19.11
C TYR A 1035 7.80 34.40 18.78
N ASN A 1036 7.99 35.47 18.00
CA ASN A 1036 6.92 36.32 17.50
C ASN A 1036 7.01 36.46 15.97
N ALA A 1037 6.09 35.81 15.26
CA ALA A 1037 6.03 35.84 13.80
C ALA A 1037 5.77 37.25 13.22
N TYR A 1038 5.12 38.15 13.97
CA TYR A 1038 4.85 39.51 13.51
C TYR A 1038 6.12 40.35 13.34
N ASP A 1039 7.20 40.09 14.08
CA ASP A 1039 8.44 40.86 13.94
C ASP A 1039 9.12 40.60 12.59
N TYR A 1040 9.11 39.34 12.14
CA TYR A 1040 9.59 38.93 10.82
C TYR A 1040 8.67 39.45 9.69
N TYR A 1041 7.35 39.32 9.87
CA TYR A 1041 6.36 39.82 8.90
C TYR A 1041 6.38 41.34 8.74
N ASN A 1042 6.66 42.11 9.81
CA ASN A 1042 6.76 43.58 9.72
C ASN A 1042 8.12 44.06 9.20
N SER A 1043 9.19 43.28 9.38
CA SER A 1043 10.55 43.67 8.96
C SER A 1043 10.95 43.21 7.55
N ASN A 1044 10.38 42.11 7.04
CA ASN A 1044 10.74 41.53 5.74
C ASN A 1044 9.63 41.73 4.67
N PRO A 1045 9.84 42.57 3.65
CA PRO A 1045 8.84 42.84 2.62
C PRO A 1045 8.44 41.66 1.74
N ASP A 1046 9.36 40.71 1.46
CA ASP A 1046 9.05 39.51 0.67
C ASP A 1046 8.15 38.57 1.51
N ILE A 1047 8.38 38.41 2.84
CA ILE A 1047 7.45 37.70 3.75
C ILE A 1047 6.08 38.38 3.74
N LYS A 1048 6.05 39.70 3.98
CA LYS A 1048 4.79 40.46 4.04
C LYS A 1048 3.96 40.29 2.77
N GLN A 1049 4.59 40.42 1.60
CA GLN A 1049 3.93 40.25 0.31
C GLN A 1049 3.31 38.85 0.17
N CYS A 1050 4.02 37.78 0.57
CA CYS A 1050 3.51 36.42 0.49
C CYS A 1050 2.29 36.22 1.42
N VAL A 1051 2.37 36.67 2.67
CA VAL A 1051 1.28 36.54 3.65
C VAL A 1051 0.05 37.34 3.22
N ASP A 1052 0.23 38.58 2.76
CA ASP A 1052 -0.86 39.43 2.27
C ASP A 1052 -1.57 38.83 1.04
N GLN A 1053 -0.83 38.16 0.15
CA GLN A 1053 -1.42 37.43 -0.99
C GLN A 1053 -2.21 36.18 -0.55
N ILE A 1054 -1.73 35.45 0.47
CA ILE A 1054 -2.42 34.27 1.00
C ILE A 1054 -3.72 34.67 1.73
N GLN A 1055 -3.68 35.66 2.62
CA GLN A 1055 -4.85 36.10 3.40
C GLN A 1055 -5.80 37.03 2.62
N GLY A 1056 -5.30 37.74 1.62
CA GLY A 1056 -6.07 38.67 0.78
C GLY A 1056 -6.76 38.04 -0.43
N GLY A 1057 -6.79 36.71 -0.53
CA GLY A 1057 -7.52 36.01 -1.59
C GLY A 1057 -6.85 36.00 -2.97
N PHE A 1058 -5.58 36.39 -3.10
CA PHE A 1058 -4.89 36.47 -4.41
C PHE A 1058 -4.83 35.10 -5.12
N PHE A 1059 -4.66 34.02 -4.34
CA PHE A 1059 -4.67 32.64 -4.84
C PHE A 1059 -6.07 31.98 -4.79
N SER A 1060 -7.08 32.66 -4.25
CA SER A 1060 -8.44 32.15 -4.08
C SER A 1060 -9.52 33.22 -4.38
N PRO A 1061 -9.55 33.84 -5.57
CA PRO A 1061 -10.41 35.00 -5.84
C PRO A 1061 -11.92 34.71 -5.73
N GLY A 1062 -12.35 33.44 -5.81
CA GLY A 1062 -13.75 33.03 -5.54
C GLY A 1062 -14.10 32.83 -4.05
N ASN A 1063 -13.09 32.73 -3.18
CA ASN A 1063 -13.24 32.67 -1.73
C ASN A 1063 -12.01 33.35 -1.07
N PRO A 1064 -12.04 34.68 -0.87
CA PRO A 1064 -10.85 35.41 -0.40
C PRO A 1064 -10.32 34.96 0.98
N HIS A 1065 -11.16 34.35 1.81
CA HIS A 1065 -10.79 33.89 3.15
C HIS A 1065 -10.39 32.40 3.22
N GLU A 1066 -10.32 31.69 2.08
CA GLU A 1066 -10.00 30.25 2.00
C GLU A 1066 -8.76 29.85 2.80
N PHE A 1067 -7.69 30.63 2.71
CA PHE A 1067 -6.40 30.35 3.37
C PHE A 1067 -6.17 31.17 4.64
N GLN A 1068 -7.23 31.77 5.21
CA GLN A 1068 -7.14 32.57 6.43
C GLN A 1068 -6.58 31.76 7.62
N ASP A 1069 -6.88 30.46 7.69
CA ASP A 1069 -6.34 29.57 8.73
C ASP A 1069 -4.84 29.31 8.56
N LEU A 1070 -4.34 29.18 7.33
CA LEU A 1070 -2.89 29.06 7.08
C LEU A 1070 -2.15 30.36 7.41
N ALA A 1071 -2.76 31.51 7.12
CA ALA A 1071 -2.23 32.81 7.56
C ALA A 1071 -2.27 32.97 9.10
N ASN A 1072 -3.31 32.45 9.77
CA ASN A 1072 -3.36 32.39 11.23
C ASN A 1072 -2.28 31.48 11.82
N VAL A 1073 -2.03 30.30 11.23
CA VAL A 1073 -0.91 29.43 11.64
C VAL A 1073 0.41 30.21 11.52
N LEU A 1074 0.71 30.76 10.34
CA LEU A 1074 1.95 31.51 10.10
C LEU A 1074 2.16 32.72 11.03
N LEU A 1075 1.10 33.45 11.39
CA LEU A 1075 1.20 34.69 12.17
C LEU A 1075 1.03 34.51 13.69
N LYS A 1076 0.41 33.42 14.16
CA LYS A 1076 -0.01 33.27 15.57
C LYS A 1076 0.35 31.93 16.21
N TYR A 1077 0.49 30.86 15.41
CA TYR A 1077 0.60 29.48 15.90
C TYR A 1077 1.73 28.68 15.23
N ASP A 1078 2.72 29.38 14.67
CA ASP A 1078 3.84 28.76 13.94
C ASP A 1078 4.81 28.07 14.91
N ARG A 1079 4.51 26.80 15.21
CA ARG A 1079 5.31 25.88 16.03
C ARG A 1079 6.65 25.50 15.40
N TYR A 1080 6.92 25.91 14.16
CA TYR A 1080 8.01 25.38 13.32
C TYR A 1080 8.90 26.47 12.70
N TYR A 1081 8.73 27.72 13.16
CA TYR A 1081 9.60 28.87 12.94
C TYR A 1081 9.86 29.18 11.45
N LEU A 1082 8.82 29.09 10.63
CA LEU A 1082 8.90 29.24 9.17
C LEU A 1082 9.47 30.61 8.77
N PHE A 1083 9.12 31.70 9.47
CA PHE A 1083 9.63 33.03 9.15
C PHE A 1083 11.05 33.28 9.67
N ALA A 1084 11.48 32.58 10.72
CA ALA A 1084 12.87 32.69 11.21
C ALA A 1084 13.87 32.14 10.18
N ASP A 1085 13.56 30.99 9.56
CA ASP A 1085 14.43 30.39 8.53
C ASP A 1085 14.26 31.01 7.13
N PHE A 1086 13.13 31.68 6.83
CA PHE A 1086 12.77 32.16 5.50
C PHE A 1086 13.89 32.93 4.78
N GLU A 1087 14.51 33.91 5.43
CA GLU A 1087 15.52 34.73 4.75
C GLU A 1087 16.80 33.94 4.42
N SER A 1088 17.19 33.00 5.30
CA SER A 1088 18.35 32.13 5.06
C SER A 1088 18.07 31.06 3.98
N TYR A 1089 16.82 30.59 3.91
CA TYR A 1089 16.34 29.68 2.87
C TYR A 1089 16.36 30.36 1.50
N ILE A 1090 15.76 31.55 1.35
CA ILE A 1090 15.74 32.29 0.09
C ILE A 1090 17.16 32.64 -0.38
N LYS A 1091 18.04 33.13 0.50
CA LYS A 1091 19.47 33.36 0.17
C LYS A 1091 20.18 32.09 -0.30
N THR A 1092 19.81 30.94 0.27
CA THR A 1092 20.38 29.65 -0.14
C THR A 1092 19.80 29.16 -1.47
N GLN A 1093 18.52 29.42 -1.77
CA GLN A 1093 17.93 29.16 -3.09
C GLN A 1093 18.52 30.07 -4.18
N ASP A 1094 18.85 31.32 -3.86
CA ASP A 1094 19.59 32.21 -4.76
C ASP A 1094 21.01 31.64 -5.04
N ARG A 1095 21.71 31.10 -4.02
CA ARG A 1095 22.99 30.37 -4.16
C ARG A 1095 22.87 29.08 -5.00
N VAL A 1096 21.85 28.26 -4.77
CA VAL A 1096 21.54 27.05 -5.56
C VAL A 1096 21.36 27.41 -7.04
N SER A 1097 20.62 28.48 -7.32
CA SER A 1097 20.36 28.97 -8.68
C SER A 1097 21.64 29.41 -9.40
N ALA A 1098 22.58 30.04 -8.68
CA ALA A 1098 23.88 30.44 -9.22
C ALA A 1098 24.78 29.23 -9.52
N VAL A 1099 24.86 28.24 -8.62
CA VAL A 1099 25.69 27.04 -8.82
C VAL A 1099 25.16 26.16 -9.96
N TYR A 1100 23.85 26.12 -10.21
CA TYR A 1100 23.29 25.38 -11.36
C TYR A 1100 23.67 26.00 -12.73
N GLN A 1101 24.02 27.29 -12.79
CA GLN A 1101 24.56 27.90 -14.00
C GLN A 1101 26.03 27.47 -14.25
N ASP A 1102 26.79 27.18 -13.18
CA ASP A 1102 28.10 26.53 -13.25
C ASP A 1102 27.93 25.00 -13.34
N GLN A 1103 27.52 24.53 -14.51
CA GLN A 1103 27.30 23.10 -14.79
C GLN A 1103 28.53 22.21 -14.45
N PRO A 1104 29.79 22.58 -14.75
CA PRO A 1104 30.96 21.84 -14.27
C PRO A 1104 31.04 21.68 -12.75
N LYS A 1105 30.75 22.73 -11.96
CA LYS A 1105 30.73 22.65 -10.49
C LYS A 1105 29.52 21.87 -9.97
N TRP A 1106 28.34 22.06 -10.57
CA TRP A 1106 27.14 21.29 -10.22
C TRP A 1106 27.37 19.78 -10.39
N LEU A 1107 27.98 19.38 -11.51
CA LEU A 1107 28.29 17.97 -11.79
C LEU A 1107 29.41 17.42 -10.90
N GLU A 1108 30.42 18.23 -10.52
CA GLU A 1108 31.40 17.85 -9.49
C GLU A 1108 30.71 17.53 -8.16
N MET A 1109 29.82 18.42 -7.68
CA MET A 1109 29.07 18.23 -6.43
C MET A 1109 28.15 17.00 -6.51
N SER A 1110 27.48 16.79 -7.65
CA SER A 1110 26.59 15.65 -7.89
C SER A 1110 27.34 14.31 -7.84
N ILE A 1111 28.52 14.24 -8.47
CA ILE A 1111 29.37 13.04 -8.43
C ILE A 1111 29.95 12.83 -7.01
N ASN A 1112 30.33 13.89 -6.30
CA ASN A 1112 30.77 13.79 -4.91
C ASN A 1112 29.65 13.27 -3.99
N ASN A 1113 28.40 13.70 -4.20
CA ASN A 1113 27.21 13.19 -3.49
C ASN A 1113 27.03 11.68 -3.71
N ILE A 1114 27.00 11.22 -4.96
CA ILE A 1114 26.88 9.79 -5.30
C ILE A 1114 28.03 9.00 -4.65
N ALA A 1115 29.28 9.49 -4.80
CA ALA A 1115 30.47 8.81 -4.30
C ALA A 1115 30.51 8.66 -2.77
N THR A 1116 29.74 9.45 -2.02
CA THR A 1116 29.74 9.46 -0.56
C THR A 1116 28.48 8.85 0.05
N SER A 1117 27.54 8.39 -0.78
CA SER A 1117 26.30 7.76 -0.34
C SER A 1117 26.47 6.38 0.33
N GLY A 1118 27.67 5.78 0.27
CA GLY A 1118 27.93 4.40 0.72
C GLY A 1118 27.53 4.08 2.17
N LYS A 1119 27.72 5.02 3.12
CA LYS A 1119 27.29 4.91 4.53
C LYS A 1119 25.78 4.63 4.65
N PHE A 1120 24.98 5.06 3.69
CA PHE A 1120 23.52 4.98 3.72
C PHE A 1120 22.95 3.74 3.05
N SER A 1121 23.76 2.70 2.77
CA SER A 1121 23.23 1.37 2.48
C SER A 1121 22.52 0.78 3.71
N SER A 1122 21.32 0.23 3.53
CA SER A 1122 20.65 -0.53 4.59
C SER A 1122 21.38 -1.82 4.98
N ASP A 1123 22.35 -2.29 4.18
CA ASP A 1123 23.18 -3.44 4.53
C ASP A 1123 24.14 -3.10 5.68
N ARG A 1124 24.70 -1.88 5.67
CA ARG A 1124 25.55 -1.36 6.75
C ARG A 1124 24.73 -1.26 8.03
N THR A 1125 23.55 -0.64 7.97
CA THR A 1125 22.61 -0.57 9.10
C THR A 1125 22.27 -1.96 9.65
N ILE A 1126 21.88 -2.92 8.80
CA ILE A 1126 21.52 -4.27 9.23
C ILE A 1126 22.72 -5.06 9.79
N ALA A 1127 23.94 -4.84 9.29
CA ALA A 1127 25.14 -5.43 9.87
C ALA A 1127 25.45 -4.91 11.29
N GLU A 1128 25.18 -3.63 11.59
CA GLU A 1128 25.27 -3.07 12.94
C GLU A 1128 24.19 -3.66 13.87
N TYR A 1129 22.91 -3.68 13.44
CA TYR A 1129 21.82 -4.31 14.21
C TYR A 1129 22.15 -5.78 14.55
N ALA A 1130 22.66 -6.53 13.57
CA ALA A 1130 22.94 -7.94 13.75
C ALA A 1130 24.04 -8.20 14.79
N ARG A 1131 25.14 -7.41 14.78
CA ARG A 1131 26.25 -7.57 15.73
C ARG A 1131 25.97 -6.99 17.11
N GLU A 1132 25.46 -5.76 17.15
CA GLU A 1132 25.40 -4.96 18.38
C GLU A 1132 24.08 -5.10 19.17
N ILE A 1133 23.08 -5.75 18.56
CA ILE A 1133 21.76 -5.99 19.18
C ILE A 1133 21.38 -7.47 19.08
N TRP A 1134 21.34 -8.06 17.88
CA TRP A 1134 20.79 -9.42 17.73
C TRP A 1134 21.75 -10.55 18.08
N GLY A 1135 23.07 -10.31 18.07
CA GLY A 1135 24.10 -11.34 18.32
C GLY A 1135 24.21 -12.35 17.18
N ILE A 1136 24.23 -11.87 15.94
CA ILE A 1136 24.30 -12.67 14.70
C ILE A 1136 25.34 -12.03 13.76
N GLU A 1137 26.24 -12.83 13.19
CA GLU A 1137 27.13 -12.34 12.12
C GLU A 1137 26.43 -12.36 10.75
N PRO A 1138 26.50 -11.28 9.96
CA PRO A 1138 26.09 -11.28 8.55
C PRO A 1138 26.91 -12.26 7.71
N SER A 1139 26.31 -12.86 6.68
CA SER A 1139 27.03 -13.74 5.73
C SER A 1139 26.78 -13.35 4.28
N TRP A 1140 27.86 -13.34 3.49
CA TRP A 1140 27.85 -13.18 2.04
C TRP A 1140 27.92 -14.53 1.30
N GLU A 1141 27.88 -15.65 2.01
CA GLU A 1141 27.90 -16.99 1.41
C GLU A 1141 26.62 -17.25 0.60
N LYS A 1142 26.79 -17.72 -0.63
CA LYS A 1142 25.66 -18.03 -1.53
C LYS A 1142 25.12 -19.42 -1.23
N LEU A 1143 23.80 -19.55 -1.04
CA LEU A 1143 23.16 -20.86 -0.95
C LEU A 1143 23.26 -21.59 -2.31
N PRO A 1144 23.33 -22.94 -2.31
CA PRO A 1144 23.44 -23.72 -3.54
C PRO A 1144 22.28 -23.47 -4.51
N ASN A 1145 22.64 -23.19 -5.78
CA ASN A 1145 21.69 -22.87 -6.86
C ASN A 1145 20.61 -23.98 -7.01
N PRO A 1146 19.31 -23.65 -7.12
CA PRO A 1146 18.25 -24.63 -7.36
C PRO A 1146 18.52 -25.59 -8.53
N GLY A 1147 19.10 -25.11 -9.64
CA GLY A 1147 19.35 -25.91 -10.85
C GLY A 1147 20.46 -26.96 -10.72
N VAL A 1148 21.27 -26.91 -9.65
CA VAL A 1148 22.30 -27.92 -9.38
C VAL A 1148 21.73 -29.00 -8.46
N ALA A 1149 21.76 -30.25 -8.92
CA ALA A 1149 21.49 -31.43 -8.10
C ALA A 1149 22.62 -31.65 -7.09
N LYS A 1150 22.28 -32.15 -5.89
CA LYS A 1150 23.25 -32.65 -4.89
C LYS A 1150 23.67 -34.09 -5.23
#